data_AF-A0A9D8RQ79-F1
#
_entry.id   AF-A0A9D8RQ79-F1
#
_cell.length_a   1.000
_cell.length_b   1.000
_cell.length_c   1.000
_cell.angle_alpha   90.00
_cell.angle_beta   90.00
_cell.angle_gamma   90.00
#
_symmetry.space_group_name_H-M   'P 1'
#
loop_
_entity.id
_entity.type
_entity.pdbx_description
1 polymer ?
#
loop_
_entity_poly.entity_id
_entity_poly.type
_entity_poly.pdbx_seq_one_letter_code
_entity_poly.pdbx_strand_id
1 'polypeptide(L)'
;GIAQQEGIQLKDYPTIRHCINFALNNAGAASAAPVAAPAPAAQPAPAAAPQATVAPAVTPVAQPAPVAAPAAVAPVAAKPTAALDEATVTKEVVAMVAEKTGYPEDMLDLDLDMEADLGIDTVKQAELFAAMREHYGIAQQEGIQLKDYPTIRHCINFALNNAGAASAASVAAPAPAAQPASQATVAAQATVAPAAETAPAAQAPAQPVVVERDNGLPKIHVATVQEAVPAADKVEKPSEDMLTTNPTAPIKLHESLAERPEREGYAGEHCHEKKLRSVTVVAPAPLSERENRRLSKDRTVLIFADNSQLIKAYTEECKELGVKYHVFTTLKTRSKNTTIVNWESYEETEAALKEYAAEDPNIQGIVYLLGASVKKFDKKASPHAELTKYVMPLFIALRVFEKGLSNRADADTFFAVNTKIDGTFGYTTDEEFNPISGALTGGVTCYRKDVYERTGAIGKLLDFEPTATPDEMAQKTMDEVLHGDMRLMIGTRGGERSTILSVPVRLDRSQKRFDLAGKTVIFTGAGRGIGAMLSQKLAAQYKSKIIVLDIIEIQEKTPLWATMNEAELAALKKQIWEDLKADPTKKATPVLLERAFGRVKDSITLYNNLQKLCELGSEVEYYHCDVMNSSMVKEVCTKIKAKNGRVDGLIHFAGLERSKLIYDKDPAEYYRIFDVKATSFASFLANNIVREKGFFAFASSIAGKYGNLGQSDYASANDYLAKSAFSLTNQGYRGIAIAMSAYKNVGMGVRAGVETFLRSNGVDFVDPEDGMQIFLDEIVYGDVPEIVLTGSLGRLDWDHQHRLEMDEIVPTGAQNAPKGGDDNANGGSGSSAPVTPAQQAVPAADAFNATHFLGNVSSLQKGAEIHLEKEFNLDSDPYLADHAIEGTPYVPGVMGIETFMETANALLGQVPQGLKDVHFYLPIKLLRNRPQAVRVIGKASGNEASMEIESDFINSKGVKMGNTRRHFTAKTLGSFTSTWESVKAEAMSGLNGAYAVTKEEIYKKYFHGPSFQVLGGIVRVDKHSSLAVYNTTPRPQWNDCPRTLLANPMLIEAAFQCCGFQDMSIEHKMTLPDGIAEVAVFNRQVPPAQLYLYGVSRGNTADGKTLHDAYVFDAQGNVWVEIHGYQAIGQ
;
A
#
# COMPACT_ATOMS: atom_id res chain seq x y z
N GLY A 1 -1.94 0.71 54.66
CA GLY A 1 -1.83 -0.27 55.75
C GLY A 1 -3.19 -0.83 56.02
N ILE A 2 -3.45 -2.05 55.56
CA ILE A 2 -4.67 -2.82 55.86
C ILE A 2 -4.25 -3.84 56.93
N ALA A 3 -5.07 -4.02 57.97
CA ALA A 3 -4.79 -5.02 59.00
C ALA A 3 -4.98 -6.44 58.45
N GLN A 4 -4.16 -7.38 58.89
CA GLN A 4 -4.28 -8.79 58.49
C GLN A 4 -5.60 -9.37 59.04
N GLN A 5 -6.44 -9.87 58.15
CA GLN A 5 -7.73 -10.48 58.48
C GLN A 5 -7.64 -12.00 58.32
N GLU A 6 -8.07 -12.74 59.35
CA GLU A 6 -8.16 -14.20 59.29
C GLU A 6 -9.42 -14.65 58.52
N GLY A 7 -9.35 -15.80 57.84
CA GLY A 7 -10.48 -16.42 57.14
C GLY A 7 -10.62 -16.11 55.65
N ILE A 8 -9.83 -15.20 55.08
CA ILE A 8 -9.81 -14.91 53.64
C ILE A 8 -9.34 -16.14 52.83
N GLN A 9 -10.10 -16.56 51.82
CA GLN A 9 -9.70 -17.60 50.87
C GLN A 9 -9.47 -17.00 49.48
N LEU A 10 -8.33 -17.32 48.85
CA LEU A 10 -7.92 -16.76 47.54
C LEU A 10 -8.93 -16.99 46.41
N LYS A 11 -9.69 -18.09 46.48
CA LYS A 11 -10.74 -18.44 45.50
C LYS A 11 -11.85 -17.38 45.40
N ASP A 12 -12.07 -16.61 46.48
CA ASP A 12 -13.14 -15.61 46.58
C ASP A 12 -12.72 -14.27 45.94
N TYR A 13 -11.47 -14.16 45.48
CA TYR A 13 -10.89 -12.98 44.82
C TYR A 13 -10.24 -13.32 43.46
N PRO A 14 -10.95 -13.96 42.51
CA PRO A 14 -10.37 -14.60 41.33
C PRO A 14 -9.88 -13.64 40.22
N THR A 15 -10.01 -12.32 40.40
CA THR A 15 -9.61 -11.32 39.38
C THR A 15 -8.98 -10.09 40.03
N ILE A 16 -8.13 -9.37 39.29
CA ILE A 16 -7.49 -8.14 39.76
C ILE A 16 -8.50 -7.09 40.29
N ARG A 17 -9.70 -6.99 39.71
CA ARG A 17 -10.76 -6.08 40.20
C ARG A 17 -11.31 -6.47 41.57
N HIS A 18 -11.35 -7.76 41.92
CA HIS A 18 -11.69 -8.20 43.29
C HIS A 18 -10.60 -7.76 44.28
N CYS A 19 -9.32 -7.89 43.92
CA CYS A 19 -8.20 -7.43 44.77
C CYS A 19 -8.18 -5.89 44.95
N ILE A 20 -8.51 -5.13 43.89
CA ILE A 20 -8.66 -3.67 43.95
C ILE A 20 -9.83 -3.29 44.88
N ASN A 21 -10.99 -3.93 44.72
CA ASN A 21 -12.15 -3.68 45.58
C ASN A 21 -11.87 -4.05 47.05
N PHE A 22 -11.15 -5.14 47.31
CA PHE A 22 -10.67 -5.50 48.65
C PHE A 22 -9.79 -4.40 49.26
N ALA A 23 -8.84 -3.87 48.48
CA ALA A 23 -7.94 -2.82 48.93
C ALA A 23 -8.70 -1.51 49.23
N LEU A 24 -9.62 -1.10 48.35
CA LEU A 24 -10.44 0.10 48.52
C LEU A 24 -11.35 -0.01 49.76
N ASN A 25 -12.09 -1.12 49.89
CA ASN A 25 -13.06 -1.30 50.98
C ASN A 25 -12.41 -1.37 52.37
N ASN A 26 -11.15 -1.80 52.47
CA ASN A 26 -10.42 -1.93 53.74
C ASN A 26 -9.45 -0.77 54.05
N ALA A 27 -9.37 0.26 53.19
CA ALA A 27 -8.45 1.39 53.37
C ALA A 27 -8.92 2.44 54.42
N GLY A 28 -10.16 2.38 54.90
CA GLY A 28 -10.84 3.49 55.59
C GLY A 28 -10.82 3.51 57.13
N ALA A 29 -10.10 2.61 57.82
CA ALA A 29 -10.33 2.34 59.25
C ALA A 29 -9.15 2.69 60.19
N ALA A 30 -8.73 3.96 60.25
CA ALA A 30 -7.72 4.41 61.24
C ALA A 30 -7.81 5.90 61.66
N SER A 31 -8.57 6.17 62.73
CA SER A 31 -8.54 7.38 63.58
C SER A 31 -8.99 8.74 62.98
N ALA A 32 -9.47 9.63 63.85
CA ALA A 32 -10.00 10.96 63.51
C ALA A 32 -9.85 11.96 64.68
N ALA A 33 -9.77 13.26 64.37
CA ALA A 33 -9.94 14.36 65.33
C ALA A 33 -10.51 15.63 64.62
N PRO A 34 -11.26 16.52 65.30
CA PRO A 34 -12.26 17.36 64.60
C PRO A 34 -12.06 18.89 64.72
N VAL A 35 -12.75 19.63 63.85
CA VAL A 35 -13.10 21.07 64.01
C VAL A 35 -14.58 21.26 63.65
N ALA A 36 -15.24 22.26 64.23
CA ALA A 36 -16.71 22.35 64.34
C ALA A 36 -17.44 23.10 63.20
N ALA A 37 -18.77 22.97 63.19
CA ALA A 37 -19.71 23.58 62.23
C ALA A 37 -19.96 25.09 62.48
N PRO A 38 -20.71 25.76 61.58
CA PRO A 38 -22.17 25.83 61.81
C PRO A 38 -23.06 25.64 60.58
N ALA A 39 -24.36 25.47 60.84
CA ALA A 39 -25.51 25.58 59.93
C ALA A 39 -26.53 26.55 60.60
N PRO A 40 -27.83 26.68 60.23
CA PRO A 40 -28.56 26.20 59.04
C PRO A 40 -29.49 27.27 58.38
N ALA A 41 -30.15 26.93 57.26
CA ALA A 41 -31.54 27.32 56.90
C ALA A 41 -31.89 26.84 55.46
N ALA A 42 -33.15 26.66 55.02
CA ALA A 42 -34.38 26.16 55.65
C ALA A 42 -35.45 25.94 54.54
N GLN A 43 -36.07 24.75 54.49
CA GLN A 43 -37.38 24.49 53.83
C GLN A 43 -38.47 24.41 54.95
N PRO A 44 -39.80 24.20 54.74
CA PRO A 44 -40.51 23.74 53.51
C PRO A 44 -41.98 24.26 53.24
N ALA A 45 -42.56 23.84 52.10
CA ALA A 45 -43.98 23.41 51.92
C ALA A 45 -45.16 24.45 52.04
N PRO A 46 -46.47 24.08 51.83
CA PRO A 46 -47.05 23.56 50.56
C PRO A 46 -48.51 24.02 50.17
N ALA A 47 -48.89 23.72 48.90
CA ALA A 47 -50.22 23.23 48.41
C ALA A 47 -51.53 24.10 48.33
N ALA A 48 -52.47 23.59 47.50
CA ALA A 48 -53.93 23.85 47.36
C ALA A 48 -54.48 24.88 46.31
N ALA A 49 -55.76 24.67 45.91
CA ALA A 49 -56.58 25.35 44.87
C ALA A 49 -58.10 25.18 45.23
N PRO A 50 -59.17 25.42 44.40
CA PRO A 50 -59.33 26.03 43.04
C PRO A 50 -60.60 26.96 42.85
N GLN A 51 -60.98 27.31 41.58
CA GLN A 51 -62.33 27.73 41.06
C GLN A 51 -62.95 29.11 41.44
N ALA A 52 -63.94 29.75 40.74
CA ALA A 52 -64.46 29.71 39.33
C ALA A 52 -65.54 30.82 39.03
N THR A 53 -66.11 30.86 37.78
CA THR A 53 -67.41 31.48 37.32
C THR A 53 -67.49 33.01 37.02
N VAL A 54 -68.36 33.61 36.15
CA VAL A 54 -69.29 33.19 35.04
C VAL A 54 -69.64 34.39 34.09
N ALA A 55 -70.29 34.16 32.92
CA ALA A 55 -70.74 35.15 31.90
C ALA A 55 -72.20 35.67 32.15
N PRO A 56 -73.13 36.04 31.20
CA PRO A 56 -73.19 36.01 29.71
C PRO A 56 -73.82 37.25 28.98
N ALA A 57 -74.02 37.15 27.65
CA ALA A 57 -75.08 37.80 26.83
C ALA A 57 -75.14 37.17 25.40
N VAL A 58 -76.29 37.19 24.68
CA VAL A 58 -76.49 36.43 23.41
C VAL A 58 -77.57 36.97 22.41
N THR A 59 -77.39 36.70 21.10
CA THR A 59 -78.42 36.43 20.03
C THR A 59 -79.31 37.57 19.49
N PRO A 60 -80.01 37.44 18.31
CA PRO A 60 -80.46 36.24 17.55
C PRO A 60 -80.16 36.28 16.01
N VAL A 61 -80.64 35.45 15.05
CA VAL A 61 -81.10 34.03 14.80
C VAL A 61 -81.30 33.97 13.24
N ALA A 62 -81.19 32.89 12.45
CA ALA A 62 -81.13 31.42 12.62
C ALA A 62 -79.88 30.83 11.90
N GLN A 63 -79.59 29.52 11.75
CA GLN A 63 -80.37 28.25 11.81
C GLN A 63 -81.34 28.00 10.64
N PRO A 64 -81.86 26.77 10.35
CA PRO A 64 -81.84 25.52 11.14
C PRO A 64 -80.60 24.62 10.92
N ALA A 65 -80.82 23.32 10.69
CA ALA A 65 -79.91 22.17 10.85
C ALA A 65 -80.50 20.95 10.10
N PRO A 66 -79.87 19.74 10.01
CA PRO A 66 -78.62 19.23 10.62
C PRO A 66 -77.57 18.93 9.51
N VAL A 67 -76.52 18.09 9.58
CA VAL A 67 -76.05 16.94 10.41
C VAL A 67 -74.50 16.95 10.36
N ALA A 68 -73.67 16.63 11.37
CA ALA A 68 -73.77 16.59 12.84
C ALA A 68 -72.31 16.57 13.40
N ALA A 69 -72.06 16.14 14.65
CA ALA A 69 -70.72 16.08 15.26
C ALA A 69 -70.57 14.92 16.27
N PRO A 70 -69.34 14.45 16.57
CA PRO A 70 -68.61 14.86 17.80
C PRO A 70 -67.16 15.32 17.49
N ALA A 71 -66.51 16.25 18.20
CA ALA A 71 -66.23 16.45 19.64
C ALA A 71 -64.87 15.86 20.10
N ALA A 72 -64.22 16.51 21.08
CA ALA A 72 -62.86 16.20 21.56
C ALA A 72 -62.85 15.28 22.80
N VAL A 73 -61.75 14.53 23.00
CA VAL A 73 -61.55 13.57 24.10
C VAL A 73 -60.13 13.68 24.69
N ALA A 74 -59.96 13.24 25.94
CA ALA A 74 -58.79 13.41 26.80
C ALA A 74 -57.66 12.36 26.55
N PRO A 75 -56.54 12.34 27.33
CA PRO A 75 -55.30 11.69 26.91
C PRO A 75 -55.34 10.15 26.99
N VAL A 76 -54.64 9.51 26.04
CA VAL A 76 -54.31 8.09 26.08
C VAL A 76 -52.94 7.91 26.76
N ALA A 77 -52.81 6.87 27.59
CA ALA A 77 -51.65 6.66 28.45
C ALA A 77 -50.34 6.43 27.66
N ALA A 78 -49.22 6.82 28.29
CA ALA A 78 -47.89 6.42 27.84
C ALA A 78 -47.79 4.89 27.80
N LYS A 79 -47.41 4.34 26.63
CA LYS A 79 -46.85 2.99 26.56
C LYS A 79 -45.39 3.04 27.03
N PRO A 80 -44.85 1.95 27.61
CA PRO A 80 -43.47 1.94 28.08
C PRO A 80 -42.49 2.20 26.94
N THR A 81 -41.42 2.94 27.22
CA THR A 81 -40.17 2.79 26.48
C THR A 81 -39.76 1.33 26.61
N ALA A 82 -39.73 0.59 25.50
CA ALA A 82 -39.20 -0.76 25.52
C ALA A 82 -37.70 -0.67 25.78
N ALA A 83 -37.26 -1.09 26.98
CA ALA A 83 -35.85 -1.34 27.21
C ALA A 83 -35.40 -2.42 26.21
N LEU A 84 -34.27 -2.19 25.55
CA LEU A 84 -33.72 -3.18 24.62
C LEU A 84 -33.40 -4.46 25.39
N ASP A 85 -33.98 -5.56 24.94
CA ASP A 85 -33.77 -6.87 25.54
C ASP A 85 -32.33 -7.35 25.27
N GLU A 86 -31.61 -7.67 26.33
CA GLU A 86 -30.20 -8.13 26.26
C GLU A 86 -30.07 -9.39 25.40
N ALA A 87 -31.05 -10.31 25.41
CA ALA A 87 -31.00 -11.51 24.58
C ALA A 87 -31.16 -11.20 23.08
N THR A 88 -32.06 -10.27 22.74
CA THR A 88 -32.25 -9.76 21.37
C THR A 88 -31.00 -9.03 20.87
N VAL A 89 -30.47 -8.08 21.64
CA VAL A 89 -29.24 -7.33 21.27
C VAL A 89 -28.03 -8.27 21.18
N THR A 90 -27.90 -9.24 22.10
CA THR A 90 -26.84 -10.26 22.03
C THR A 90 -26.90 -11.03 20.73
N LYS A 91 -28.09 -11.52 20.35
CA LYS A 91 -28.26 -12.27 19.10
C LYS A 91 -27.96 -11.43 17.87
N GLU A 92 -28.45 -10.20 17.81
CA GLU A 92 -28.24 -9.30 16.68
C GLU A 92 -26.77 -8.88 16.53
N VAL A 93 -26.07 -8.57 17.63
CA VAL A 93 -24.63 -8.25 17.59
C VAL A 93 -23.78 -9.47 17.22
N VAL A 94 -24.11 -10.67 17.72
CA VAL A 94 -23.44 -11.91 17.30
C VAL A 94 -23.66 -12.17 15.80
N ALA A 95 -24.87 -11.93 15.28
CA ALA A 95 -25.16 -12.05 13.85
C ALA A 95 -24.39 -11.01 12.99
N MET A 96 -24.24 -9.76 13.46
CA MET A 96 -23.42 -8.74 12.79
C MET A 96 -21.93 -9.13 12.76
N VAL A 97 -21.41 -9.72 13.85
CA VAL A 97 -20.04 -10.26 13.90
C VAL A 97 -19.90 -11.47 12.98
N ALA A 98 -20.89 -12.37 12.94
CA ALA A 98 -20.91 -13.52 12.02
C ALA A 98 -20.89 -13.07 10.54
N GLU A 99 -21.70 -12.07 10.16
CA GLU A 99 -21.69 -11.53 8.80
C GLU A 99 -20.35 -10.87 8.44
N LYS A 100 -19.75 -10.09 9.36
CA LYS A 100 -18.47 -9.40 9.12
C LYS A 100 -17.24 -10.30 9.14
N THR A 101 -17.29 -11.44 9.84
CA THR A 101 -16.16 -12.38 9.95
C THR A 101 -16.28 -13.60 9.02
N GLY A 102 -17.50 -14.03 8.70
CA GLY A 102 -17.78 -15.30 8.05
C GLY A 102 -17.72 -16.52 8.98
N TYR A 103 -17.54 -16.33 10.29
CA TYR A 103 -17.65 -17.42 11.27
C TYR A 103 -19.12 -17.68 11.62
N PRO A 104 -19.56 -18.95 11.78
CA PRO A 104 -20.91 -19.24 12.24
C PRO A 104 -21.08 -18.89 13.72
N GLU A 105 -22.32 -18.59 14.12
CA GLU A 105 -22.68 -18.07 15.46
C GLU A 105 -22.21 -18.98 16.61
N ASP A 106 -22.09 -20.31 16.40
CA ASP A 106 -21.61 -21.26 17.42
C ASP A 106 -20.11 -21.14 17.75
N MET A 107 -19.36 -20.33 17.00
CA MET A 107 -17.94 -20.02 17.24
C MET A 107 -17.72 -18.66 17.93
N LEU A 108 -18.78 -17.89 18.19
CA LEU A 108 -18.71 -16.50 18.66
C LEU A 108 -19.11 -16.37 20.13
N ASP A 109 -18.27 -16.88 21.02
CA ASP A 109 -18.38 -16.62 22.46
C ASP A 109 -18.18 -15.11 22.76
N LEU A 110 -19.07 -14.56 23.59
CA LEU A 110 -19.17 -13.13 23.89
C LEU A 110 -17.90 -12.56 24.55
N ASP A 111 -17.14 -13.41 25.25
CA ASP A 111 -15.90 -13.07 25.95
C ASP A 111 -14.64 -13.49 25.17
N LEU A 112 -14.73 -13.58 23.83
CA LEU A 112 -13.57 -13.64 22.93
C LEU A 112 -13.08 -12.23 22.59
N ASP A 113 -11.76 -12.08 22.51
CA ASP A 113 -11.11 -10.85 22.06
C ASP A 113 -11.21 -10.71 20.53
N MET A 114 -11.68 -9.55 20.08
CA MET A 114 -11.95 -9.33 18.66
C MET A 114 -10.66 -9.34 17.82
N GLU A 115 -9.54 -8.80 18.32
CA GLU A 115 -8.28 -8.82 17.57
C GLU A 115 -7.56 -10.16 17.72
N ALA A 116 -7.40 -10.65 18.95
CA ALA A 116 -6.56 -11.81 19.25
C ALA A 116 -7.23 -13.17 18.98
N ASP A 117 -8.54 -13.31 19.28
CA ASP A 117 -9.26 -14.59 19.17
C ASP A 117 -10.06 -14.71 17.86
N LEU A 118 -10.60 -13.59 17.36
CA LEU A 118 -11.43 -13.53 16.15
C LEU A 118 -10.66 -13.02 14.90
N GLY A 119 -9.59 -12.25 15.04
CA GLY A 119 -8.85 -11.68 13.90
C GLY A 119 -9.56 -10.50 13.22
N ILE A 120 -10.39 -9.78 13.97
CA ILE A 120 -11.06 -8.55 13.57
C ILE A 120 -10.08 -7.39 13.81
N ASP A 121 -9.55 -6.84 12.72
CA ASP A 121 -8.73 -5.62 12.75
C ASP A 121 -9.54 -4.38 13.16
N THR A 122 -8.85 -3.30 13.51
CA THR A 122 -9.45 -2.03 13.97
C THR A 122 -10.34 -1.36 12.92
N VAL A 123 -10.18 -1.67 11.62
CA VAL A 123 -11.06 -1.16 10.56
C VAL A 123 -12.40 -1.90 10.59
N LYS A 124 -12.39 -3.24 10.60
CA LYS A 124 -13.61 -4.04 10.77
C LYS A 124 -14.30 -3.78 12.11
N GLN A 125 -13.54 -3.51 13.17
CA GLN A 125 -14.08 -3.08 14.46
C GLN A 125 -14.78 -1.72 14.33
N ALA A 126 -14.19 -0.75 13.63
CA ALA A 126 -14.83 0.53 13.34
C ALA A 126 -16.12 0.37 12.50
N GLU A 127 -16.12 -0.52 11.50
CA GLU A 127 -17.31 -0.85 10.72
C GLU A 127 -18.41 -1.53 11.55
N LEU A 128 -18.04 -2.43 12.49
CA LEU A 128 -18.99 -3.07 13.40
C LEU A 128 -19.66 -2.01 14.28
N PHE A 129 -18.88 -1.10 14.85
CA PHE A 129 -19.40 0.05 15.61
C PHE A 129 -20.23 1.01 14.74
N ALA A 130 -19.93 1.16 13.44
CA ALA A 130 -20.76 1.94 12.52
C ALA A 130 -22.13 1.26 12.29
N ALA A 131 -22.15 -0.02 11.93
CA ALA A 131 -23.37 -0.79 11.72
C ALA A 131 -24.25 -0.86 12.99
N MET A 132 -23.64 -1.04 14.16
CA MET A 132 -24.35 -1.01 15.44
C MET A 132 -24.91 0.37 15.78
N ARG A 133 -24.21 1.47 15.44
CA ARG A 133 -24.74 2.83 15.62
C ARG A 133 -25.94 3.11 14.72
N GLU A 134 -25.88 2.68 13.47
CA GLU A 134 -26.97 2.78 12.50
C GLU A 134 -28.20 1.96 12.95
N HIS A 135 -28.00 0.68 13.28
CA HIS A 135 -29.07 -0.26 13.63
C HIS A 135 -29.77 0.08 14.96
N TYR A 136 -29.04 0.54 15.98
CA TYR A 136 -29.61 0.90 17.29
C TYR A 136 -29.88 2.40 17.48
N GLY A 137 -29.68 3.23 16.45
CA GLY A 137 -29.93 4.68 16.52
C GLY A 137 -29.05 5.42 17.54
N ILE A 138 -27.79 5.02 17.67
CA ILE A 138 -26.85 5.56 18.67
C ILE A 138 -26.12 6.78 18.10
N ALA A 139 -26.22 7.91 18.79
CA ALA A 139 -25.54 9.14 18.41
C ALA A 139 -24.00 8.98 18.38
N GLN A 140 -23.35 9.66 17.44
CA GLN A 140 -21.89 9.71 17.36
C GLN A 140 -21.32 10.51 18.53
N GLN A 141 -20.38 9.91 19.27
CA GLN A 141 -19.70 10.51 20.41
C GLN A 141 -18.23 10.76 20.06
N GLU A 142 -17.74 11.97 20.27
CA GLU A 142 -16.32 12.29 20.11
C GLU A 142 -15.48 11.67 21.23
N GLY A 143 -14.30 11.16 20.91
CA GLY A 143 -13.33 10.62 21.89
C GLY A 143 -13.43 9.12 22.22
N ILE A 144 -14.37 8.37 21.63
CA ILE A 144 -14.39 6.89 21.74
C ILE A 144 -13.10 6.30 21.17
N GLN A 145 -12.38 5.50 21.96
CA GLN A 145 -11.22 4.72 21.52
C GLN A 145 -11.61 3.24 21.41
N LEU A 146 -11.49 2.65 20.22
CA LEU A 146 -11.97 1.28 19.94
C LEU A 146 -11.29 0.21 20.80
N LYS A 147 -10.04 0.45 21.23
CA LYS A 147 -9.28 -0.41 22.16
C LYS A 147 -9.99 -0.64 23.51
N ASP A 148 -10.89 0.27 23.91
CA ASP A 148 -11.62 0.20 25.18
C ASP A 148 -12.82 -0.76 25.09
N TYR A 149 -13.06 -1.34 23.91
CA TYR A 149 -14.13 -2.30 23.61
C TYR A 149 -13.60 -3.59 22.95
N PRO A 150 -12.78 -4.40 23.65
CA PRO A 150 -12.05 -5.52 23.04
C PRO A 150 -12.90 -6.76 22.70
N THR A 151 -14.08 -6.96 23.29
CA THR A 151 -14.88 -8.20 23.08
C THR A 151 -16.28 -7.94 22.53
N ILE A 152 -16.93 -9.00 22.02
CA ILE A 152 -18.34 -8.94 21.59
C ILE A 152 -19.25 -8.46 22.75
N ARG A 153 -19.00 -8.90 24.00
CA ARG A 153 -19.71 -8.41 25.19
C ARG A 153 -19.55 -6.90 25.41
N HIS A 154 -18.37 -6.33 25.12
CA HIS A 154 -18.19 -4.87 25.16
C HIS A 154 -19.04 -4.16 24.08
N CYS A 155 -19.21 -4.78 22.91
CA CYS A 155 -20.08 -4.26 21.85
C CYS A 155 -21.57 -4.33 22.26
N ILE A 156 -22.03 -5.45 22.81
CA ILE A 156 -23.40 -5.61 23.35
C ILE A 156 -23.68 -4.57 24.45
N ASN A 157 -22.75 -4.40 25.39
CA ASN A 157 -22.82 -3.36 26.42
C ASN A 157 -22.82 -1.95 25.82
N PHE A 158 -22.06 -1.69 24.75
CA PHE A 158 -22.08 -0.40 24.07
C PHE A 158 -23.46 -0.11 23.45
N ALA A 159 -24.09 -1.10 22.81
CA ALA A 159 -25.44 -0.95 22.27
C ALA A 159 -26.47 -0.68 23.38
N LEU A 160 -26.54 -1.53 24.40
CA LEU A 160 -27.51 -1.42 25.50
C LEU A 160 -27.40 -0.10 26.28
N ASN A 161 -26.19 0.43 26.48
CA ASN A 161 -25.97 1.65 27.26
C ASN A 161 -26.22 2.96 26.50
N ASN A 162 -26.26 2.95 25.15
CA ASN A 162 -26.31 4.19 24.34
C ASN A 162 -27.51 4.28 23.39
N ALA A 163 -28.24 3.19 23.16
CA ALA A 163 -29.39 3.17 22.26
C ALA A 163 -30.60 3.91 22.85
N GLY A 164 -31.34 4.63 21.99
CA GLY A 164 -32.50 5.44 22.39
C GLY A 164 -32.19 6.80 23.03
N ALA A 165 -30.91 7.18 23.18
CA ALA A 165 -30.48 8.45 23.74
C ALA A 165 -30.57 9.61 22.71
N ALA A 166 -31.78 10.05 22.38
CA ALA A 166 -32.02 11.13 21.41
C ALA A 166 -32.84 12.32 21.99
N SER A 167 -32.43 13.54 21.62
CA SER A 167 -33.14 14.83 21.80
C SER A 167 -33.22 15.49 23.20
N ALA A 168 -32.19 16.26 23.54
CA ALA A 168 -32.29 17.54 24.29
C ALA A 168 -31.21 18.51 23.77
N ALA A 169 -31.43 19.84 23.78
CA ALA A 169 -30.77 20.74 22.81
C ALA A 169 -30.10 22.03 23.34
N SER A 170 -29.08 22.45 22.57
CA SER A 170 -28.66 23.83 22.19
C SER A 170 -28.15 24.89 23.20
N VAL A 171 -26.87 25.26 23.01
CA VAL A 171 -26.27 26.62 22.94
C VAL A 171 -26.27 27.57 24.16
N ALA A 172 -25.04 27.94 24.61
CA ALA A 172 -24.70 29.25 25.19
C ALA A 172 -23.17 29.54 25.10
N ALA A 173 -22.76 30.82 25.12
CA ALA A 173 -21.37 31.36 25.13
C ALA A 173 -21.36 32.73 25.85
N PRO A 174 -20.22 33.40 26.23
CA PRO A 174 -18.81 33.21 25.81
C PRO A 174 -17.77 33.15 26.97
N ALA A 175 -16.47 33.31 26.66
CA ALA A 175 -15.28 33.12 27.53
C ALA A 175 -14.83 34.41 28.31
N PRO A 176 -13.78 34.37 29.19
CA PRO A 176 -12.38 34.43 28.71
C PRO A 176 -11.23 33.79 29.58
N ALA A 177 -10.05 33.64 28.93
CA ALA A 177 -8.66 33.79 29.43
C ALA A 177 -7.91 32.74 30.32
N ALA A 178 -6.81 32.23 29.71
CA ALA A 178 -5.44 32.05 30.25
C ALA A 178 -4.94 30.73 30.91
N GLN A 179 -3.63 30.51 30.72
CA GLN A 179 -2.72 29.38 31.07
C GLN A 179 -2.00 29.58 32.44
N PRO A 180 -1.13 28.68 32.99
CA PRO A 180 -0.42 27.54 32.36
C PRO A 180 -0.29 26.19 33.13
N ALA A 181 0.27 25.23 32.39
CA ALA A 181 0.77 23.87 32.64
C ALA A 181 1.26 23.39 34.04
N SER A 182 1.18 22.06 34.26
CA SER A 182 2.34 21.21 34.64
C SER A 182 2.08 19.72 34.32
N GLN A 183 3.10 18.85 34.47
CA GLN A 183 3.09 17.42 34.12
C GLN A 183 3.34 16.51 35.35
N ALA A 184 2.82 15.28 35.33
CA ALA A 184 3.31 14.13 36.10
C ALA A 184 2.85 12.82 35.42
N THR A 185 3.68 12.13 34.63
CA THR A 185 4.58 11.03 35.04
C THR A 185 3.90 9.87 35.77
N VAL A 186 3.83 8.71 35.10
CA VAL A 186 3.75 7.38 35.72
C VAL A 186 4.88 6.53 35.13
N ALA A 187 5.72 5.95 35.99
CA ALA A 187 6.79 5.04 35.57
C ALA A 187 6.35 3.58 35.72
N ALA A 188 6.78 2.71 34.81
CA ALA A 188 6.60 1.28 34.89
C ALA A 188 7.98 0.59 34.89
N GLN A 189 8.45 0.19 36.07
CA GLN A 189 9.62 -0.67 36.20
C GLN A 189 9.20 -2.14 36.04
N ALA A 190 9.76 -2.83 35.06
CA ALA A 190 9.62 -4.29 34.90
C ALA A 190 10.99 -4.95 35.10
N THR A 191 11.32 -5.31 36.34
CA THR A 191 12.55 -6.04 36.66
C THR A 191 12.39 -7.52 36.30
N VAL A 192 13.20 -8.03 35.37
CA VAL A 192 13.32 -9.46 35.08
C VAL A 192 14.70 -9.94 35.52
N ALA A 193 14.73 -10.80 36.54
CA ALA A 193 15.91 -11.55 36.95
C ALA A 193 15.90 -12.94 36.28
N PRO A 194 17.07 -13.58 36.03
CA PRO A 194 17.15 -14.71 35.11
C PRO A 194 16.61 -16.01 35.69
N ALA A 195 15.84 -16.74 34.86
CA ALA A 195 15.58 -18.16 35.06
C ALA A 195 16.79 -18.99 34.55
N ALA A 196 17.21 -19.99 35.32
CA ALA A 196 18.44 -20.74 35.04
C ALA A 196 18.29 -21.77 33.91
N GLU A 197 19.43 -22.15 33.32
CA GLU A 197 19.52 -23.23 32.34
C GLU A 197 18.98 -24.56 32.90
N THR A 198 18.17 -25.26 32.09
CA THR A 198 17.97 -26.70 32.22
C THR A 198 18.25 -27.34 30.87
N ALA A 199 19.12 -28.36 30.86
CA ALA A 199 19.60 -28.97 29.62
C ALA A 199 18.45 -29.71 28.90
N PRO A 200 18.33 -29.61 27.57
CA PRO A 200 17.28 -30.28 26.82
C PRO A 200 17.49 -31.81 26.87
N ALA A 201 16.46 -32.54 27.29
CA ALA A 201 16.43 -33.99 27.15
C ALA A 201 16.43 -34.38 25.67
N ALA A 202 17.21 -35.40 25.30
CA ALA A 202 17.39 -35.80 23.92
C ALA A 202 16.08 -36.37 23.32
N GLN A 203 15.44 -35.60 22.43
CA GLN A 203 14.41 -36.11 21.53
C GLN A 203 15.06 -36.96 20.44
N ALA A 204 14.39 -38.06 20.05
CA ALA A 204 14.89 -38.94 18.99
C ALA A 204 14.89 -38.21 17.63
N PRO A 205 15.87 -38.47 16.75
CA PRO A 205 16.04 -37.70 15.52
C PRO A 205 14.92 -37.98 14.50
N ALA A 206 14.32 -36.92 13.97
CA ALA A 206 13.40 -37.01 12.84
C ALA A 206 14.11 -37.58 11.61
N GLN A 207 13.59 -38.68 11.08
CA GLN A 207 14.13 -39.32 9.87
C GLN A 207 13.70 -38.55 8.60
N PRO A 208 14.54 -38.52 7.54
CA PRO A 208 14.17 -37.87 6.28
C PRO A 208 13.07 -38.67 5.56
N VAL A 209 12.09 -37.97 5.00
CA VAL A 209 11.14 -38.55 4.03
C VAL A 209 11.88 -38.74 2.71
N VAL A 210 12.21 -39.99 2.38
CA VAL A 210 12.84 -40.36 1.12
C VAL A 210 11.76 -40.87 0.15
N VAL A 211 11.76 -40.33 -1.07
CA VAL A 211 10.86 -40.77 -2.14
C VAL A 211 11.59 -41.78 -3.02
N GLU A 212 11.35 -43.07 -2.78
CA GLU A 212 11.86 -44.15 -3.64
C GLU A 212 10.82 -44.54 -4.70
N ARG A 213 11.29 -45.07 -5.83
CA ARG A 213 10.42 -45.49 -6.95
C ARG A 213 10.26 -47.01 -6.94
N ASP A 214 9.03 -47.47 -6.85
CA ASP A 214 8.65 -48.85 -7.18
C ASP A 214 7.45 -48.85 -8.13
N ASN A 215 7.42 -49.81 -9.06
CA ASN A 215 6.32 -50.07 -10.00
C ASN A 215 5.72 -48.85 -10.74
N GLY A 216 6.51 -47.80 -10.97
CA GLY A 216 6.17 -46.67 -11.86
C GLY A 216 5.26 -45.58 -11.29
N LEU A 217 4.87 -45.64 -10.01
CA LEU A 217 4.06 -44.61 -9.33
C LEU A 217 4.79 -44.06 -8.09
N PRO A 218 4.91 -42.73 -7.90
CA PRO A 218 5.68 -42.15 -6.80
C PRO A 218 4.93 -42.25 -5.46
N LYS A 219 5.46 -43.04 -4.52
CA LYS A 219 5.02 -43.06 -3.13
C LYS A 219 5.95 -42.24 -2.25
N ILE A 220 5.42 -41.18 -1.66
CA ILE A 220 6.07 -40.41 -0.59
C ILE A 220 5.89 -41.17 0.72
N HIS A 221 6.94 -41.84 1.21
CA HIS A 221 6.90 -42.63 2.44
C HIS A 221 7.11 -41.73 3.67
N VAL A 222 6.02 -41.36 4.36
CA VAL A 222 6.09 -40.90 5.74
C VAL A 222 6.29 -42.14 6.63
N ALA A 223 7.42 -42.20 7.35
CA ALA A 223 7.80 -43.40 8.10
C ALA A 223 7.01 -43.53 9.41
N THR A 224 6.09 -44.49 9.48
CA THR A 224 5.35 -44.84 10.70
C THR A 224 6.16 -45.78 11.59
N VAL A 225 6.17 -45.51 12.89
CA VAL A 225 6.70 -46.45 13.89
C VAL A 225 5.57 -47.41 14.27
N GLN A 226 5.59 -48.63 13.72
CA GLN A 226 4.67 -49.68 14.14
C GLN A 226 5.23 -50.42 15.37
N GLU A 227 4.61 -50.21 16.53
CA GLU A 227 4.63 -51.22 17.59
C GLU A 227 3.67 -52.37 17.21
N ALA A 228 4.06 -53.60 17.51
CA ALA A 228 3.36 -54.79 17.01
C ALA A 228 2.19 -55.22 17.91
N VAL A 229 0.99 -55.35 17.33
CA VAL A 229 -0.19 -55.97 17.93
C VAL A 229 -0.73 -57.02 16.93
N PRO A 230 -1.09 -58.25 17.35
CA PRO A 230 -1.35 -59.36 16.42
C PRO A 230 -2.69 -59.27 15.68
N ALA A 231 -2.79 -60.06 14.60
CA ALA A 231 -3.81 -59.95 13.56
C ALA A 231 -5.23 -60.43 13.95
N ALA A 232 -6.23 -59.87 13.27
CA ALA A 232 -7.59 -60.42 13.18
C ALA A 232 -8.23 -60.17 11.80
N ASP A 233 -8.51 -61.28 11.10
CA ASP A 233 -9.51 -61.52 10.05
C ASP A 233 -9.71 -60.65 8.79
N LYS A 234 -10.36 -61.30 7.81
CA LYS A 234 -10.46 -60.95 6.38
C LYS A 234 -11.65 -60.03 6.08
N VAL A 235 -11.49 -59.17 5.09
CA VAL A 235 -12.57 -58.71 4.18
C VAL A 235 -12.03 -58.76 2.74
N GLU A 236 -12.91 -58.94 1.76
CA GLU A 236 -12.58 -59.41 0.40
C GLU A 236 -12.19 -58.30 -0.60
N LYS A 237 -11.45 -58.68 -1.65
CA LYS A 237 -11.21 -57.85 -2.84
C LYS A 237 -12.38 -57.96 -3.84
N PRO A 238 -12.88 -56.85 -4.41
CA PRO A 238 -13.52 -56.84 -5.72
C PRO A 238 -12.51 -57.12 -6.85
N SER A 239 -13.01 -57.54 -8.02
CA SER A 239 -12.23 -58.09 -9.14
C SER A 239 -11.72 -57.06 -10.14
N GLU A 240 -10.54 -57.35 -10.71
CA GLU A 240 -10.14 -56.84 -12.03
C GLU A 240 -10.88 -57.63 -13.12
N ASP A 241 -11.62 -56.97 -14.01
CA ASP A 241 -11.56 -57.25 -15.46
C ASP A 241 -12.43 -56.27 -16.29
N MET A 242 -11.80 -55.52 -17.19
CA MET A 242 -12.09 -55.54 -18.64
C MET A 242 -11.14 -54.57 -19.38
N LEU A 243 -10.70 -54.99 -20.56
CA LEU A 243 -9.56 -54.40 -21.28
C LEU A 243 -9.96 -53.75 -22.62
N THR A 244 -8.95 -53.15 -23.28
CA THR A 244 -8.95 -52.57 -24.65
C THR A 244 -9.56 -51.16 -24.77
N THR A 245 -9.06 -50.26 -25.62
CA THR A 245 -8.17 -50.45 -26.79
C THR A 245 -6.89 -49.60 -26.76
N ASN A 246 -5.89 -50.04 -27.54
CA ASN A 246 -4.64 -49.35 -27.88
C ASN A 246 -4.50 -49.41 -29.41
N PRO A 247 -3.93 -48.39 -30.08
CA PRO A 247 -2.73 -48.73 -30.85
C PRO A 247 -1.61 -47.68 -30.83
N THR A 248 -0.40 -48.23 -30.71
CA THR A 248 0.92 -47.60 -30.87
C THR A 248 1.10 -46.75 -32.14
N ALA A 249 1.85 -45.66 -32.02
CA ALA A 249 2.63 -45.05 -33.10
C ALA A 249 4.12 -44.99 -32.68
N PRO A 250 5.09 -45.11 -33.61
CA PRO A 250 6.51 -45.27 -33.26
C PRO A 250 7.17 -43.96 -32.82
N ILE A 251 7.95 -44.02 -31.74
CA ILE A 251 8.81 -42.92 -31.30
C ILE A 251 9.96 -42.76 -32.31
N LYS A 252 9.95 -41.68 -33.09
CA LYS A 252 11.15 -41.21 -33.80
C LYS A 252 12.12 -40.60 -32.78
N LEU A 253 13.42 -40.88 -32.94
CA LEU A 253 14.44 -40.01 -32.36
C LEU A 253 14.26 -38.61 -32.96
N HIS A 254 14.34 -37.58 -32.11
CA HIS A 254 14.42 -36.19 -32.54
C HIS A 254 15.72 -35.58 -32.02
N GLU A 255 16.23 -34.61 -32.78
CA GLU A 255 17.59 -34.11 -32.68
C GLU A 255 17.78 -33.06 -31.56
N SER A 256 18.90 -32.33 -31.59
CA SER A 256 19.41 -31.54 -30.47
C SER A 256 18.44 -30.47 -29.95
N LEU A 257 18.33 -30.40 -28.62
CA LEU A 257 17.45 -29.52 -27.82
C LEU A 257 17.74 -28.01 -27.91
N ALA A 258 18.42 -27.53 -28.97
CA ALA A 258 18.64 -26.10 -29.20
C ALA A 258 17.38 -25.38 -29.71
N GLU A 259 16.53 -26.11 -30.44
CA GLU A 259 15.33 -25.55 -31.08
C GLU A 259 14.07 -26.30 -30.63
N ARG A 260 13.25 -25.62 -29.82
CA ARG A 260 11.81 -25.89 -29.72
C ARG A 260 11.07 -24.55 -29.75
N PRO A 261 10.00 -24.40 -30.53
CA PRO A 261 9.07 -23.29 -30.37
C PRO A 261 8.33 -23.40 -29.03
N GLU A 262 7.53 -22.38 -28.73
CA GLU A 262 6.78 -22.25 -27.48
C GLU A 262 5.71 -23.35 -27.31
N ARG A 263 5.11 -23.44 -26.11
CA ARG A 263 4.01 -24.39 -25.84
C ARG A 263 2.88 -24.18 -26.86
N GLU A 264 2.36 -25.27 -27.43
CA GLU A 264 1.10 -25.23 -28.17
C GLU A 264 0.01 -24.57 -27.30
N GLY A 265 -0.55 -23.46 -27.77
CA GLY A 265 -1.54 -22.66 -27.05
C GLY A 265 -1.01 -21.40 -26.34
N TYR A 266 0.30 -21.12 -26.32
CA TYR A 266 0.79 -19.79 -25.96
C TYR A 266 0.61 -18.84 -27.17
N ALA A 267 0.00 -17.67 -26.94
CA ALA A 267 -0.37 -16.71 -27.97
C ALA A 267 0.05 -15.27 -27.63
N GLY A 268 1.05 -15.12 -26.75
CA GLY A 268 1.68 -13.84 -26.41
C GLY A 268 3.12 -13.78 -26.92
N GLU A 269 3.75 -12.61 -26.79
CA GLU A 269 5.17 -12.45 -27.08
C GLU A 269 6.04 -13.30 -26.13
N HIS A 270 7.20 -13.76 -26.61
CA HIS A 270 8.17 -14.48 -25.77
C HIS A 270 8.62 -13.60 -24.60
N CYS A 271 8.76 -14.15 -23.38
CA CYS A 271 8.92 -13.36 -22.15
C CYS A 271 10.10 -12.35 -22.15
N HIS A 272 11.24 -12.69 -22.76
CA HIS A 272 12.40 -11.78 -22.93
C HIS A 272 12.17 -10.60 -23.89
N GLU A 273 11.11 -10.60 -24.71
CA GLU A 273 10.78 -9.47 -25.60
C GLU A 273 9.93 -8.41 -24.89
N LYS A 274 9.19 -8.80 -23.82
CA LYS A 274 8.29 -7.92 -23.05
C LYS A 274 9.01 -6.86 -22.19
N LYS A 275 10.29 -6.60 -22.44
CA LYS A 275 11.20 -5.69 -21.71
C LYS A 275 11.32 -5.94 -20.18
N LEU A 276 10.82 -7.07 -19.66
CA LEU A 276 10.74 -7.36 -18.22
C LEU A 276 12.08 -7.57 -17.48
N ARG A 277 13.21 -7.63 -18.20
CA ARG A 277 14.56 -7.82 -17.67
C ARG A 277 15.38 -6.55 -17.83
N SER A 278 15.71 -5.91 -16.72
CA SER A 278 16.63 -4.76 -16.69
C SER A 278 17.90 -5.06 -15.90
N VAL A 279 19.02 -4.50 -16.33
CA VAL A 279 20.35 -4.64 -15.71
C VAL A 279 20.76 -3.32 -15.09
N THR A 280 21.37 -3.37 -13.91
CA THR A 280 21.91 -2.18 -13.24
C THR A 280 23.17 -1.69 -13.95
N VAL A 281 23.21 -0.40 -14.27
CA VAL A 281 24.38 0.29 -14.82
C VAL A 281 24.71 1.53 -14.00
N VAL A 282 26.00 1.88 -13.93
CA VAL A 282 26.45 3.16 -13.39
C VAL A 282 26.37 4.20 -14.50
N ALA A 283 25.75 5.34 -14.23
CA ALA A 283 25.58 6.44 -15.18
C ALA A 283 26.15 7.75 -14.61
N PRO A 284 26.73 8.62 -15.45
CA PRO A 284 27.09 9.98 -15.04
C PRO A 284 25.88 10.72 -14.47
N ALA A 285 26.06 11.42 -13.35
CA ALA A 285 25.02 12.20 -12.69
C ALA A 285 25.41 13.68 -12.59
N PRO A 286 25.56 14.39 -13.73
CA PRO A 286 25.80 15.82 -13.70
C PRO A 286 24.64 16.55 -13.01
N LEU A 287 24.98 17.65 -12.33
CA LEU A 287 24.01 18.64 -11.84
C LEU A 287 23.74 19.61 -13.00
N SER A 288 22.52 19.61 -13.53
CA SER A 288 22.08 20.59 -14.53
C SER A 288 21.93 21.99 -13.91
N GLU A 289 21.43 22.03 -12.68
CA GLU A 289 21.33 23.21 -11.83
C GLU A 289 21.83 22.85 -10.43
N ARG A 290 22.26 23.85 -9.65
CA ARG A 290 22.63 23.69 -8.24
C ARG A 290 21.54 24.26 -7.36
N GLU A 291 21.10 23.45 -6.42
CA GLU A 291 20.20 23.87 -5.34
C GLU A 291 20.90 24.86 -4.42
N ASN A 292 20.14 25.59 -3.60
CA ASN A 292 20.69 26.56 -2.65
C ASN A 292 19.98 26.43 -1.29
N ARG A 293 20.12 25.25 -0.69
CA ARG A 293 19.51 24.90 0.59
C ARG A 293 20.21 25.61 1.74
N ARG A 294 19.47 25.89 2.80
CA ARG A 294 19.94 26.68 3.95
C ARG A 294 20.19 25.78 5.14
N LEU A 295 21.32 26.00 5.79
CA LEU A 295 21.60 25.47 7.13
C LEU A 295 21.45 26.57 8.18
N SER A 296 21.05 26.19 9.39
CA SER A 296 20.78 27.10 10.50
C SER A 296 21.92 27.03 11.50
N LYS A 297 22.50 28.20 11.80
CA LYS A 297 23.62 28.31 12.75
C LYS A 297 23.21 27.99 14.19
N ASP A 298 21.89 27.96 14.45
CA ASP A 298 21.34 27.73 15.77
C ASP A 298 20.86 26.30 16.03
N ARG A 299 20.92 25.43 15.03
CA ARG A 299 20.42 24.05 15.06
C ARG A 299 21.56 23.04 14.91
N THR A 300 21.36 21.83 15.43
CA THR A 300 22.44 20.84 15.57
C THR A 300 22.41 19.76 14.49
N VAL A 301 23.58 19.49 13.90
CA VAL A 301 23.83 18.35 13.00
C VAL A 301 24.45 17.19 13.79
N LEU A 302 23.88 15.99 13.67
CA LEU A 302 24.27 14.81 14.44
C LEU A 302 25.17 13.89 13.61
N ILE A 303 26.39 13.65 14.08
CA ILE A 303 27.41 12.86 13.37
C ILE A 303 27.54 11.49 14.04
N PHE A 304 27.22 10.41 13.32
CA PHE A 304 27.29 9.02 13.79
C PHE A 304 28.53 8.34 13.21
N ALA A 305 29.59 8.16 14.00
CA ALA A 305 30.89 7.74 13.47
C ALA A 305 31.79 7.02 14.49
N ASP A 306 32.50 5.97 14.04
CA ASP A 306 33.45 5.18 14.85
C ASP A 306 34.91 5.30 14.37
N ASN A 307 35.20 6.30 13.53
CA ASN A 307 36.53 6.58 12.98
C ASN A 307 36.95 8.00 13.34
N SER A 308 38.09 8.15 14.02
CA SER A 308 38.59 9.43 14.52
C SER A 308 38.96 10.43 13.42
N GLN A 309 39.34 9.97 12.22
CA GLN A 309 39.64 10.84 11.09
C GLN A 309 38.34 11.37 10.45
N LEU A 310 37.31 10.51 10.30
CA LEU A 310 35.99 10.95 9.85
C LEU A 310 35.36 11.94 10.85
N ILE A 311 35.45 11.67 12.16
CA ILE A 311 34.97 12.61 13.19
C ILE A 311 35.71 13.96 13.08
N LYS A 312 37.04 13.95 12.87
CA LYS A 312 37.80 15.20 12.66
C LYS A 312 37.27 15.97 11.45
N ALA A 313 37.28 15.36 10.27
CA ALA A 313 36.88 15.98 9.01
C ALA A 313 35.48 16.59 9.07
N TYR A 314 34.47 15.80 9.46
CA TYR A 314 33.09 16.26 9.51
C TYR A 314 32.82 17.31 10.59
N THR A 315 33.52 17.24 11.72
CA THR A 315 33.39 18.31 12.72
C THR A 315 34.16 19.57 12.32
N GLU A 316 35.14 19.52 11.42
CA GLU A 316 35.81 20.70 10.86
C GLU A 316 34.95 21.34 9.77
N GLU A 317 34.42 20.58 8.82
CA GLU A 317 33.42 21.02 7.83
C GLU A 317 32.23 21.74 8.50
N CYS A 318 31.65 21.15 9.56
CA CYS A 318 30.57 21.81 10.33
C CYS A 318 30.98 23.16 10.94
N LYS A 319 32.26 23.36 11.31
CA LYS A 319 32.76 24.66 11.82
C LYS A 319 32.91 25.68 10.69
N GLU A 320 33.35 25.25 9.50
CA GLU A 320 33.50 26.15 8.34
C GLU A 320 32.13 26.61 7.80
N LEU A 321 31.14 25.71 7.76
CA LEU A 321 29.73 26.05 7.50
C LEU A 321 29.07 26.86 8.63
N GLY A 322 29.68 26.86 9.83
CA GLY A 322 29.21 27.61 10.99
C GLY A 322 27.94 27.04 11.65
N VAL A 323 27.75 25.72 11.59
CA VAL A 323 26.60 25.00 12.18
C VAL A 323 26.99 24.32 13.49
N LYS A 324 26.03 24.11 14.39
CA LYS A 324 26.26 23.33 15.62
C LYS A 324 26.37 21.85 15.27
N TYR A 325 27.20 21.11 15.99
CA TYR A 325 27.33 19.67 15.80
C TYR A 325 27.45 18.93 17.13
N HIS A 326 26.99 17.67 17.12
CA HIS A 326 27.19 16.69 18.19
C HIS A 326 27.56 15.34 17.60
N VAL A 327 28.40 14.58 18.29
CA VAL A 327 28.94 13.30 17.78
C VAL A 327 28.43 12.14 18.63
N PHE A 328 27.99 11.06 18.00
CA PHE A 328 27.78 9.76 18.65
C PHE A 328 28.84 8.78 18.17
N THR A 329 29.50 8.07 19.11
CA THR A 329 30.67 7.21 18.79
C THR A 329 30.94 6.17 19.88
N THR A 330 31.62 5.07 19.56
CA THR A 330 32.26 4.19 20.58
C THR A 330 33.60 4.73 21.07
N LEU A 331 34.19 5.72 20.40
CA LEU A 331 35.54 6.22 20.67
C LEU A 331 35.61 7.09 21.93
N LYS A 332 36.22 6.55 23.00
CA LYS A 332 36.45 7.24 24.28
C LYS A 332 37.13 8.60 24.09
N THR A 333 36.45 9.66 24.50
CA THR A 333 36.91 11.05 24.36
C THR A 333 36.72 11.87 25.65
N ARG A 334 37.20 13.11 25.66
CA ARG A 334 36.91 14.15 26.66
C ARG A 334 36.15 15.35 26.07
N SER A 335 35.74 15.25 24.81
CA SER A 335 34.84 16.22 24.16
C SER A 335 33.51 16.31 24.90
N LYS A 336 32.93 17.51 24.98
CA LYS A 336 31.56 17.72 25.50
C LYS A 336 30.49 17.57 24.43
N ASN A 337 30.83 17.83 23.16
CA ASN A 337 29.94 17.64 22.00
C ASN A 337 29.97 16.18 21.53
N THR A 338 29.98 15.22 22.46
CA THR A 338 30.11 13.80 22.12
C THR A 338 29.45 12.90 23.16
N THR A 339 28.51 12.06 22.73
CA THR A 339 27.93 10.97 23.51
C THR A 339 28.62 9.66 23.14
N ILE A 340 29.01 8.87 24.14
CA ILE A 340 29.52 7.51 23.92
C ILE A 340 28.34 6.55 23.80
N VAL A 341 28.30 5.75 22.73
CA VAL A 341 27.20 4.82 22.44
C VAL A 341 27.72 3.41 22.20
N ASN A 342 26.94 2.41 22.59
CA ASN A 342 27.17 1.00 22.27
C ASN A 342 26.29 0.57 21.09
N TRP A 343 26.84 0.64 19.87
CA TRP A 343 26.14 0.19 18.65
C TRP A 343 25.83 -1.32 18.63
N GLU A 344 26.33 -2.12 19.56
CA GLU A 344 26.09 -3.57 19.59
C GLU A 344 24.87 -3.95 20.47
N SER A 345 24.16 -2.95 21.03
CA SER A 345 22.80 -3.09 21.61
C SER A 345 21.85 -2.06 21.00
N TYR A 346 20.63 -2.50 20.66
CA TYR A 346 19.53 -1.61 20.25
C TYR A 346 19.10 -0.71 21.42
N GLU A 347 19.01 -1.28 22.62
CA GLU A 347 18.47 -0.69 23.83
C GLU A 347 19.40 0.41 24.38
N GLU A 348 20.71 0.15 24.44
CA GLU A 348 21.71 1.15 24.84
C GLU A 348 21.82 2.27 23.80
N THR A 349 21.72 1.96 22.51
CA THR A 349 21.67 2.95 21.44
C THR A 349 20.41 3.82 21.55
N GLU A 350 19.24 3.21 21.72
CA GLU A 350 17.97 3.94 21.83
C GLU A 350 17.90 4.80 23.09
N ALA A 351 18.43 4.31 24.23
CA ALA A 351 18.54 5.08 25.46
C ALA A 351 19.42 6.33 25.27
N ALA A 352 20.65 6.16 24.78
CA ALA A 352 21.60 7.27 24.60
C ALA A 352 21.10 8.33 23.60
N LEU A 353 20.39 7.92 22.54
CA LEU A 353 19.77 8.84 21.59
C LEU A 353 18.56 9.57 22.19
N LYS A 354 17.71 8.88 22.96
CA LYS A 354 16.54 9.49 23.64
C LYS A 354 16.96 10.44 24.76
N GLU A 355 18.03 10.13 25.49
CA GLU A 355 18.62 11.01 26.51
C GLU A 355 19.10 12.31 25.86
N TYR A 356 19.91 12.23 24.80
CA TYR A 356 20.36 13.42 24.07
C TYR A 356 19.21 14.20 23.42
N ALA A 357 18.17 13.54 22.91
CA ALA A 357 16.98 14.21 22.36
C ALA A 357 16.17 15.01 23.40
N ALA A 358 16.36 14.73 24.69
CA ALA A 358 15.82 15.53 25.79
C ALA A 358 16.75 16.69 26.19
N GLU A 359 18.05 16.62 25.88
CA GLU A 359 19.02 17.71 26.08
C GLU A 359 18.96 18.76 24.96
N ASP A 360 19.01 18.32 23.68
CA ASP A 360 18.86 19.18 22.50
C ASP A 360 17.81 18.62 21.52
N PRO A 361 16.57 19.15 21.54
CA PRO A 361 15.54 18.80 20.58
C PRO A 361 15.67 19.54 19.24
N ASN A 362 16.60 20.51 19.11
CA ASN A 362 16.66 21.46 17.99
C ASN A 362 17.52 20.95 16.82
N ILE A 363 17.31 19.69 16.44
CA ILE A 363 18.07 19.00 15.42
C ILE A 363 17.72 19.53 14.03
N GLN A 364 18.73 19.74 13.19
CA GLN A 364 18.58 20.08 11.77
C GLN A 364 18.80 18.87 10.85
N GLY A 365 19.79 18.04 11.15
CA GLY A 365 20.07 16.90 10.30
C GLY A 365 21.00 15.86 10.89
N ILE A 366 21.12 14.74 10.18
CA ILE A 366 21.89 13.57 10.57
C ILE A 366 22.94 13.28 9.50
N VAL A 367 24.16 12.96 9.91
CA VAL A 367 25.26 12.51 9.05
C VAL A 367 25.75 11.16 9.56
N TYR A 368 25.50 10.11 8.78
CA TYR A 368 25.67 8.71 9.19
C TYR A 368 26.87 8.05 8.50
N LEU A 369 27.96 7.87 9.25
CA LEU A 369 29.27 7.44 8.75
C LEU A 369 29.66 6.03 9.19
N LEU A 370 28.79 5.32 9.91
CA LEU A 370 29.01 3.91 10.27
C LEU A 370 29.02 3.01 9.02
N GLY A 371 28.27 3.36 7.96
CA GLY A 371 28.33 2.71 6.65
C GLY A 371 29.70 2.80 5.96
N ALA A 372 30.41 3.92 6.16
CA ALA A 372 31.79 4.12 5.69
C ALA A 372 32.85 3.49 6.63
N SER A 373 32.41 2.89 7.74
CA SER A 373 33.23 2.20 8.74
C SER A 373 32.96 0.68 8.78
N VAL A 374 32.19 0.15 7.82
CA VAL A 374 31.88 -1.28 7.69
C VAL A 374 33.17 -2.09 7.48
N LYS A 375 33.32 -3.16 8.25
CA LYS A 375 34.48 -4.07 8.18
C LYS A 375 34.41 -4.98 6.96
N LYS A 376 35.58 -5.48 6.50
CA LYS A 376 35.67 -6.54 5.48
C LYS A 376 34.80 -7.75 5.86
N PHE A 377 34.30 -8.45 4.84
CA PHE A 377 33.39 -9.58 4.99
C PHE A 377 34.01 -10.72 5.81
N ASP A 378 33.26 -11.25 6.78
CA ASP A 378 33.56 -12.53 7.44
C ASP A 378 32.31 -13.43 7.39
N LYS A 379 32.48 -14.64 6.85
CA LYS A 379 31.43 -15.67 6.74
C LYS A 379 30.99 -16.23 8.11
N LYS A 380 31.66 -15.83 9.20
CA LYS A 380 31.31 -16.11 10.59
C LYS A 380 30.63 -14.94 11.30
N ALA A 381 30.60 -13.75 10.70
CA ALA A 381 29.83 -12.65 11.25
C ALA A 381 28.33 -13.00 11.24
N SER A 382 27.59 -12.54 12.24
CA SER A 382 26.14 -12.68 12.29
C SER A 382 25.51 -11.47 11.60
N PRO A 383 24.76 -11.64 10.49
CA PRO A 383 24.13 -10.51 9.81
C PRO A 383 23.17 -9.75 10.72
N HIS A 384 22.51 -10.44 11.66
CA HIS A 384 21.71 -9.84 12.73
C HIS A 384 22.52 -8.82 13.55
N ALA A 385 23.69 -9.20 14.05
CA ALA A 385 24.54 -8.33 14.86
C ALA A 385 25.16 -7.19 14.02
N GLU A 386 25.45 -7.44 12.75
CA GLU A 386 25.86 -6.37 11.82
C GLU A 386 24.70 -5.40 11.49
N LEU A 387 23.45 -5.88 11.44
CA LEU A 387 22.27 -5.01 11.31
C LEU A 387 22.10 -4.12 12.56
N THR A 388 22.17 -4.72 13.76
CA THR A 388 22.17 -3.99 15.04
C THR A 388 23.23 -2.88 15.05
N LYS A 389 24.41 -3.13 14.46
CA LYS A 389 25.55 -2.22 14.47
C LYS A 389 25.55 -1.14 13.38
N TYR A 390 25.20 -1.48 12.14
CA TYR A 390 25.41 -0.60 10.98
C TYR A 390 24.11 -0.08 10.33
N VAL A 391 22.93 -0.51 10.78
CA VAL A 391 21.63 -0.11 10.20
C VAL A 391 20.64 0.36 11.25
N MET A 392 20.47 -0.39 12.35
CA MET A 392 19.51 -0.05 13.40
C MET A 392 19.79 1.31 14.10
N PRO A 393 21.04 1.81 14.25
CA PRO A 393 21.25 3.13 14.84
C PRO A 393 20.70 4.27 13.97
N LEU A 394 20.66 4.11 12.64
CA LEU A 394 20.01 5.06 11.74
C LEU A 394 18.48 4.99 11.86
N PHE A 395 17.92 3.77 11.89
CA PHE A 395 16.49 3.55 12.14
C PHE A 395 16.03 4.20 13.46
N ILE A 396 16.80 4.04 14.54
CA ILE A 396 16.54 4.69 15.83
C ILE A 396 16.62 6.20 15.69
N ALA A 397 17.69 6.75 15.11
CA ALA A 397 17.90 8.20 15.00
C ALA A 397 16.76 8.90 14.23
N LEU A 398 16.32 8.34 13.10
CA LEU A 398 15.25 8.91 12.28
C LEU A 398 13.89 8.93 13.00
N ARG A 399 13.65 8.01 13.95
CA ARG A 399 12.46 7.99 14.81
C ARG A 399 12.60 8.96 15.99
N VAL A 400 13.73 8.92 16.69
CA VAL A 400 13.97 9.73 17.91
C VAL A 400 14.00 11.23 17.58
N PHE A 401 14.60 11.62 16.46
CA PHE A 401 14.76 13.03 16.08
C PHE A 401 13.68 13.55 15.10
N GLU A 402 12.56 12.82 14.92
CA GLU A 402 11.42 13.19 14.05
C GLU A 402 11.04 14.67 14.18
N LYS A 403 10.84 15.15 15.41
CA LYS A 403 10.36 16.52 15.70
C LYS A 403 11.34 17.61 15.26
N GLY A 404 12.65 17.34 15.32
CA GLY A 404 13.68 18.25 14.83
C GLY A 404 13.69 18.26 13.30
N LEU A 405 13.69 17.08 12.68
CA LEU A 405 13.65 16.92 11.23
C LEU A 405 12.38 17.52 10.59
N SER A 406 11.24 17.49 11.27
CA SER A 406 9.99 18.14 10.80
C SER A 406 9.99 19.66 10.88
N ASN A 407 10.87 20.28 11.69
CA ASN A 407 10.97 21.74 11.72
C ASN A 407 11.74 22.24 10.50
N ARG A 408 11.03 22.81 9.52
CA ARG A 408 11.60 23.44 8.31
C ARG A 408 11.25 24.94 8.20
N ALA A 409 11.04 25.60 9.34
CA ALA A 409 10.58 27.00 9.37
C ALA A 409 11.69 28.03 9.13
N ASP A 410 12.92 27.74 9.53
CA ASP A 410 14.08 28.63 9.40
C ASP A 410 15.09 28.17 8.33
N ALA A 411 15.18 26.85 8.10
CA ALA A 411 16.19 26.22 7.28
C ALA A 411 15.77 24.79 6.86
N ASP A 412 16.46 24.22 5.87
CA ASP A 412 16.23 22.86 5.38
C ASP A 412 16.65 21.80 6.40
N THR A 413 16.04 20.62 6.36
CA THR A 413 16.39 19.47 7.20
C THR A 413 16.77 18.28 6.32
N PHE A 414 17.67 17.42 6.82
CA PHE A 414 18.27 16.37 6.01
C PHE A 414 18.74 15.16 6.82
N PHE A 415 18.92 14.04 6.13
CA PHE A 415 19.82 12.98 6.60
C PHE A 415 20.71 12.52 5.45
N ALA A 416 22.02 12.47 5.69
CA ALA A 416 23.03 12.01 4.76
C ALA A 416 23.68 10.73 5.28
N VAL A 417 23.80 9.73 4.42
CA VAL A 417 24.34 8.41 4.74
C VAL A 417 25.53 8.13 3.83
N ASN A 418 26.67 7.77 4.40
CA ASN A 418 27.88 7.46 3.65
C ASN A 418 28.23 5.97 3.73
N THR A 419 28.53 5.38 2.59
CA THR A 419 29.28 4.13 2.44
C THR A 419 30.66 4.39 1.84
N LYS A 420 31.54 3.38 1.89
CA LYS A 420 32.87 3.46 1.27
C LYS A 420 33.27 2.12 0.64
N ILE A 421 32.64 1.79 -0.49
CA ILE A 421 32.78 0.49 -1.16
C ILE A 421 33.68 0.61 -2.39
N ASP A 422 33.22 1.27 -3.45
CA ASP A 422 33.94 1.41 -4.73
C ASP A 422 33.66 2.75 -5.44
N GLY A 423 32.88 3.64 -4.82
CA GLY A 423 32.40 4.88 -5.42
C GLY A 423 31.17 4.69 -6.32
N THR A 424 30.61 3.47 -6.34
CA THR A 424 29.47 3.05 -7.16
C THR A 424 28.57 2.04 -6.44
N PHE A 425 28.57 1.99 -5.10
CA PHE A 425 27.75 1.08 -4.28
C PHE A 425 28.06 -0.43 -4.47
N GLY A 426 29.29 -0.77 -4.86
CA GLY A 426 29.72 -2.16 -5.09
C GLY A 426 29.30 -2.73 -6.44
N TYR A 427 28.92 -1.89 -7.41
CA TYR A 427 28.53 -2.33 -8.76
C TYR A 427 29.71 -2.42 -9.75
N THR A 428 30.91 -1.95 -9.41
CA THR A 428 32.08 -1.91 -10.32
C THR A 428 33.40 -2.36 -9.69
N THR A 429 33.33 -3.07 -8.57
CA THR A 429 34.48 -3.71 -7.90
C THR A 429 34.50 -5.23 -8.13
N ASP A 430 35.70 -5.75 -8.39
CA ASP A 430 35.99 -7.19 -8.43
C ASP A 430 36.46 -7.73 -7.05
N GLU A 431 36.57 -6.89 -6.00
CA GLU A 431 36.94 -7.31 -4.65
C GLU A 431 35.74 -7.82 -3.83
N GLU A 432 35.95 -8.76 -2.91
CA GLU A 432 34.90 -9.14 -1.94
C GLU A 432 34.64 -8.01 -0.94
N PHE A 433 33.36 -7.67 -0.74
CA PHE A 433 32.92 -6.66 0.22
C PHE A 433 31.79 -7.19 1.10
N ASN A 434 31.51 -6.50 2.22
CA ASN A 434 30.55 -6.95 3.22
C ASN A 434 29.10 -6.61 2.80
N PRO A 435 28.21 -7.60 2.63
CA PRO A 435 26.82 -7.36 2.20
C PRO A 435 25.95 -6.56 3.17
N ILE A 436 26.38 -6.29 4.42
CA ILE A 436 25.63 -5.37 5.31
C ILE A 436 25.56 -3.93 4.77
N SER A 437 26.46 -3.56 3.86
CA SER A 437 26.32 -2.36 3.04
C SER A 437 24.99 -2.31 2.26
N GLY A 438 24.55 -3.46 1.74
CA GLY A 438 23.24 -3.67 1.11
C GLY A 438 22.08 -3.49 2.08
N ALA A 439 22.22 -3.94 3.33
CA ALA A 439 21.21 -3.71 4.35
C ALA A 439 21.03 -2.20 4.62
N LEU A 440 22.12 -1.44 4.71
CA LEU A 440 22.06 0.01 4.90
C LEU A 440 21.49 0.74 3.67
N THR A 441 21.97 0.42 2.47
CA THR A 441 21.54 1.07 1.22
C THR A 441 20.06 0.79 0.93
N GLY A 442 19.63 -0.48 0.94
CA GLY A 442 18.23 -0.86 0.81
C GLY A 442 17.32 -0.20 1.85
N GLY A 443 17.66 -0.25 3.14
CA GLY A 443 16.89 0.41 4.19
C GLY A 443 16.72 1.92 3.96
N VAL A 444 17.77 2.59 3.50
CA VAL A 444 17.78 4.03 3.19
C VAL A 444 16.89 4.42 2.00
N THR A 445 16.73 3.55 0.99
CA THR A 445 15.78 3.80 -0.10
C THR A 445 14.34 3.92 0.40
N CYS A 446 13.95 3.15 1.43
CA CYS A 446 12.67 3.29 2.11
C CYS A 446 12.66 4.46 3.11
N TYR A 447 13.71 4.63 3.92
CA TYR A 447 13.78 5.71 4.90
C TYR A 447 13.60 7.09 4.25
N ARG A 448 14.15 7.32 3.05
CA ARG A 448 13.92 8.56 2.30
C ARG A 448 12.44 8.86 2.13
N LYS A 449 11.62 7.84 1.83
CA LYS A 449 10.19 8.01 1.56
C LYS A 449 9.40 8.22 2.85
N ASP A 450 9.53 7.29 3.80
CA ASP A 450 8.89 7.36 5.12
C ASP A 450 9.20 8.68 5.86
N VAL A 451 10.46 9.15 5.80
CA VAL A 451 10.91 10.38 6.48
C VAL A 451 10.51 11.62 5.70
N TYR A 452 10.58 11.63 4.35
CA TYR A 452 10.18 12.80 3.56
C TYR A 452 8.67 13.04 3.63
N GLU A 453 7.83 12.01 3.57
CA GLU A 453 6.37 12.18 3.70
C GLU A 453 5.97 12.69 5.10
N ARG A 454 6.71 12.28 6.14
CA ARG A 454 6.40 12.65 7.54
C ARG A 454 6.99 13.99 7.98
N THR A 455 8.20 14.32 7.53
CA THR A 455 9.00 15.45 8.03
C THR A 455 9.39 16.44 6.93
N GLY A 456 9.44 15.98 5.68
CA GLY A 456 9.99 16.70 4.53
C GLY A 456 11.51 16.89 4.56
N ALA A 457 12.23 16.18 5.45
CA ALA A 457 13.68 16.16 5.46
C ALA A 457 14.24 15.37 4.27
N ILE A 458 15.33 15.87 3.69
CA ILE A 458 15.90 15.35 2.44
C ILE A 458 16.89 14.21 2.74
N GLY A 459 16.68 13.05 2.13
CA GLY A 459 17.58 11.89 2.22
C GLY A 459 18.66 11.90 1.15
N LYS A 460 19.92 11.73 1.56
CA LYS A 460 21.10 11.54 0.68
C LYS A 460 21.86 10.28 1.05
N LEU A 461 22.34 9.56 0.03
CA LEU A 461 23.09 8.31 0.17
C LEU A 461 24.28 8.35 -0.78
N LEU A 462 25.48 8.46 -0.21
CA LEU A 462 26.73 8.61 -0.96
C LEU A 462 27.62 7.38 -0.81
N ASP A 463 28.18 6.88 -1.91
CA ASP A 463 29.29 5.92 -1.86
C ASP A 463 30.59 6.55 -2.37
N PHE A 464 31.70 6.20 -1.70
CA PHE A 464 33.03 6.72 -1.98
C PHE A 464 34.00 5.59 -2.26
N GLU A 465 34.91 5.81 -3.22
CA GLU A 465 36.00 4.88 -3.51
C GLU A 465 36.95 4.68 -2.29
N PRO A 466 37.58 3.50 -2.10
CA PRO A 466 38.41 3.19 -0.94
C PRO A 466 39.55 4.19 -0.67
N THR A 467 40.04 4.85 -1.72
CA THR A 467 41.11 5.86 -1.73
C THR A 467 40.67 7.25 -1.26
N ALA A 468 39.37 7.58 -1.28
CA ALA A 468 38.88 8.92 -0.91
C ALA A 468 39.28 9.30 0.53
N THR A 469 39.72 10.53 0.74
CA THR A 469 40.12 11.01 2.06
C THR A 469 38.91 11.40 2.92
N PRO A 470 39.03 11.36 4.27
CA PRO A 470 37.98 11.84 5.18
C PRO A 470 37.51 13.27 4.89
N ASP A 471 38.43 14.13 4.47
CA ASP A 471 38.17 15.55 4.20
C ASP A 471 37.39 15.73 2.88
N GLU A 472 37.79 15.05 1.80
CA GLU A 472 37.02 14.99 0.54
C GLU A 472 35.61 14.41 0.75
N MET A 473 35.50 13.40 1.63
CA MET A 473 34.20 12.82 1.98
C MET A 473 33.31 13.84 2.69
N ALA A 474 33.83 14.58 3.67
CA ALA A 474 33.08 15.61 4.40
C ALA A 474 32.57 16.72 3.46
N GLN A 475 33.48 17.29 2.67
CA GLN A 475 33.16 18.36 1.73
C GLN A 475 32.11 17.91 0.70
N LYS A 476 32.28 16.73 0.08
CA LYS A 476 31.33 16.22 -0.93
C LYS A 476 29.97 15.87 -0.35
N THR A 477 29.90 15.30 0.86
CA THR A 477 28.62 15.03 1.52
C THR A 477 27.87 16.33 1.83
N MET A 478 28.54 17.38 2.32
CA MET A 478 27.87 18.65 2.62
C MET A 478 27.53 19.46 1.36
N ASP A 479 28.37 19.42 0.31
CA ASP A 479 28.06 20.02 -0.99
C ASP A 479 26.84 19.35 -1.65
N GLU A 480 26.71 18.03 -1.54
CA GLU A 480 25.55 17.27 -2.06
C GLU A 480 24.26 17.54 -1.25
N VAL A 481 24.37 17.78 0.06
CA VAL A 481 23.24 18.21 0.92
C VAL A 481 22.80 19.63 0.57
N LEU A 482 23.74 20.57 0.39
CA LEU A 482 23.45 21.98 0.15
C LEU A 482 22.99 22.27 -1.29
N HIS A 483 23.67 21.66 -2.27
CA HIS A 483 23.59 22.07 -3.69
C HIS A 483 23.24 20.92 -4.65
N GLY A 484 23.25 19.66 -4.19
CA GLY A 484 22.84 18.51 -4.99
C GLY A 484 21.34 18.49 -5.27
N ASP A 485 20.93 17.89 -6.40
CA ASP A 485 19.54 17.68 -6.81
C ASP A 485 18.73 16.79 -5.83
N MET A 486 17.55 16.30 -6.20
CA MET A 486 16.75 15.43 -5.32
C MET A 486 17.14 13.93 -5.34
N ARG A 487 18.06 13.47 -6.21
CA ARG A 487 18.42 12.05 -6.34
C ARG A 487 19.05 11.52 -5.04
N LEU A 488 18.70 10.29 -4.67
CA LEU A 488 19.18 9.66 -3.43
C LEU A 488 20.61 9.13 -3.56
N MET A 489 20.83 8.22 -4.52
CA MET A 489 22.04 7.41 -4.60
C MET A 489 23.09 8.04 -5.50
N ILE A 490 24.13 8.60 -4.89
CA ILE A 490 25.22 9.32 -5.57
C ILE A 490 26.55 8.62 -5.33
N GLY A 491 27.21 8.18 -6.40
CA GLY A 491 28.56 7.61 -6.35
C GLY A 491 29.64 8.67 -6.61
N THR A 492 30.73 8.65 -5.84
CA THR A 492 31.97 9.39 -6.14
C THR A 492 33.13 8.44 -6.42
N ARG A 493 33.65 8.49 -7.65
CA ARG A 493 34.86 7.77 -8.10
C ARG A 493 35.66 8.63 -9.08
N GLY A 494 36.99 8.70 -8.93
CA GLY A 494 37.85 9.57 -9.75
C GLY A 494 37.53 11.06 -9.62
N GLY A 495 36.83 11.45 -8.57
CA GLY A 495 36.24 12.80 -8.39
C GLY A 495 34.86 13.01 -9.04
N GLU A 496 34.48 12.20 -10.02
CA GLU A 496 33.22 12.32 -10.78
C GLU A 496 31.98 11.97 -9.94
N ARG A 497 30.82 12.54 -10.32
CA ARG A 497 29.51 12.29 -9.71
C ARG A 497 28.69 11.33 -10.59
N SER A 498 28.30 10.19 -10.05
CA SER A 498 27.51 9.15 -10.73
C SER A 498 26.23 8.78 -9.97
N THR A 499 25.34 8.05 -10.62
CA THR A 499 24.18 7.40 -9.99
C THR A 499 23.97 6.02 -10.62
N ILE A 500 23.02 5.24 -10.11
CA ILE A 500 22.63 3.97 -10.71
C ILE A 500 21.37 4.14 -11.57
N LEU A 501 21.33 3.48 -12.71
CA LEU A 501 20.13 3.26 -13.52
C LEU A 501 19.89 1.76 -13.67
N SER A 502 18.66 1.36 -13.97
CA SER A 502 18.32 0.02 -14.44
C SER A 502 17.72 0.12 -15.82
N VAL A 503 18.36 -0.51 -16.81
CA VAL A 503 18.05 -0.34 -18.23
C VAL A 503 17.67 -1.70 -18.86
N PRO A 504 16.74 -1.77 -19.83
CA PRO A 504 16.27 -3.04 -20.37
C PRO A 504 17.38 -3.71 -21.18
N VAL A 505 17.72 -4.95 -20.84
CA VAL A 505 18.77 -5.71 -21.53
C VAL A 505 18.28 -7.13 -21.78
N ARG A 506 18.06 -7.44 -23.06
CA ARG A 506 17.73 -8.79 -23.54
C ARG A 506 18.84 -9.76 -23.14
N LEU A 507 18.47 -10.90 -22.56
CA LEU A 507 19.41 -11.93 -22.14
C LEU A 507 20.01 -12.64 -23.38
N ASP A 508 21.33 -12.65 -23.50
CA ASP A 508 22.00 -13.51 -24.48
C ASP A 508 21.89 -14.97 -24.04
N ARG A 509 21.26 -15.79 -24.89
CA ARG A 509 21.06 -17.24 -24.67
C ARG A 509 21.93 -18.09 -25.60
N SER A 510 22.82 -17.47 -26.39
CA SER A 510 23.75 -18.16 -27.29
C SER A 510 24.78 -19.01 -26.54
N GLN A 511 25.20 -18.57 -25.35
CA GLN A 511 26.17 -19.27 -24.51
C GLN A 511 25.55 -19.65 -23.16
N LYS A 512 25.43 -20.96 -22.88
CA LYS A 512 25.17 -21.44 -21.51
C LYS A 512 26.34 -21.11 -20.60
N ARG A 513 26.06 -20.44 -19.48
CA ARG A 513 27.01 -20.12 -18.40
C ARG A 513 27.00 -21.21 -17.32
N PHE A 514 25.84 -21.82 -17.07
CA PHE A 514 25.68 -22.94 -16.13
C PHE A 514 24.65 -23.95 -16.66
N ASP A 515 25.01 -25.24 -16.77
CA ASP A 515 24.03 -26.28 -17.13
C ASP A 515 23.39 -26.89 -15.89
N LEU A 516 22.06 -26.91 -15.85
CA LEU A 516 21.27 -27.47 -14.74
C LEU A 516 21.00 -28.99 -14.90
N ALA A 517 21.30 -29.58 -16.06
CA ALA A 517 21.09 -31.01 -16.30
C ALA A 517 21.88 -31.88 -15.31
N GLY A 518 21.19 -32.80 -14.62
CA GLY A 518 21.81 -33.73 -13.66
C GLY A 518 22.40 -33.09 -12.39
N LYS A 519 22.10 -31.81 -12.13
CA LYS A 519 22.58 -31.06 -10.96
C LYS A 519 21.74 -31.32 -9.70
N THR A 520 22.30 -31.11 -8.52
CA THR A 520 21.54 -31.10 -7.26
C THR A 520 21.35 -29.67 -6.77
N VAL A 521 20.10 -29.22 -6.63
CA VAL A 521 19.74 -27.84 -6.27
C VAL A 521 18.87 -27.81 -5.02
N ILE A 522 19.26 -27.00 -4.03
CA ILE A 522 18.43 -26.72 -2.84
C ILE A 522 17.52 -25.52 -3.12
N PHE A 523 16.26 -25.60 -2.72
CA PHE A 523 15.32 -24.49 -2.65
C PHE A 523 14.89 -24.24 -1.18
N THR A 524 14.88 -22.98 -0.73
CA THR A 524 14.29 -22.60 0.58
C THR A 524 12.97 -21.87 0.40
N GLY A 525 11.96 -22.17 1.23
CA GLY A 525 10.65 -21.49 1.20
C GLY A 525 9.85 -21.72 -0.08
N ALA A 526 10.07 -22.85 -0.76
CA ALA A 526 9.56 -23.16 -2.09
C ALA A 526 8.44 -24.21 -2.12
N GLY A 527 7.84 -24.55 -0.97
CA GLY A 527 6.73 -25.51 -0.90
C GLY A 527 5.43 -25.00 -1.55
N ARG A 528 5.34 -23.70 -1.85
CA ARG A 528 4.15 -23.00 -2.35
C ARG A 528 4.52 -21.75 -3.17
N GLY A 529 3.55 -21.22 -3.91
CA GLY A 529 3.69 -19.97 -4.67
C GLY A 529 4.78 -20.02 -5.75
N ILE A 530 5.39 -18.87 -6.04
CA ILE A 530 6.37 -18.72 -7.13
C ILE A 530 7.62 -19.61 -6.97
N GLY A 531 8.05 -19.93 -5.75
CA GLY A 531 9.16 -20.87 -5.53
C GLY A 531 8.82 -22.32 -5.97
N ALA A 532 7.57 -22.74 -5.77
CA ALA A 532 7.09 -24.03 -6.28
C ALA A 532 7.01 -24.02 -7.82
N MET A 533 6.55 -22.91 -8.42
CA MET A 533 6.52 -22.75 -9.87
C MET A 533 7.92 -22.78 -10.51
N LEU A 534 8.91 -22.13 -9.90
CA LEU A 534 10.29 -22.16 -10.38
C LEU A 534 10.90 -23.56 -10.30
N SER A 535 10.71 -24.27 -9.19
CA SER A 535 11.20 -25.65 -9.04
C SER A 535 10.52 -26.60 -10.04
N GLN A 536 9.23 -26.41 -10.34
CA GLN A 536 8.53 -27.16 -11.39
C GLN A 536 9.05 -26.84 -12.80
N LYS A 537 9.31 -25.57 -13.14
CA LYS A 537 9.95 -25.21 -14.43
C LYS A 537 11.35 -25.84 -14.55
N LEU A 538 12.15 -25.80 -13.48
CA LEU A 538 13.49 -26.38 -13.42
C LEU A 538 13.45 -27.91 -13.58
N ALA A 539 12.52 -28.60 -12.90
CA ALA A 539 12.28 -30.04 -13.07
C ALA A 539 11.90 -30.39 -14.52
N ALA A 540 10.92 -29.69 -15.09
CA ALA A 540 10.40 -29.95 -16.43
C ALA A 540 11.47 -29.77 -17.54
N GLN A 541 12.35 -28.78 -17.41
CA GLN A 541 13.34 -28.43 -18.43
C GLN A 541 14.66 -29.18 -18.27
N TYR A 542 15.16 -29.36 -17.03
CA TYR A 542 16.52 -29.85 -16.77
C TYR A 542 16.58 -31.17 -16.00
N LYS A 543 15.46 -31.63 -15.42
CA LYS A 543 15.34 -32.88 -14.64
C LYS A 543 16.38 -33.01 -13.53
N SER A 544 16.84 -31.88 -12.99
CA SER A 544 17.78 -31.78 -11.89
C SER A 544 17.21 -32.46 -10.64
N LYS A 545 18.08 -32.90 -9.74
CA LYS A 545 17.67 -33.31 -8.39
C LYS A 545 17.32 -32.08 -7.57
N ILE A 546 16.15 -32.07 -6.95
CA ILE A 546 15.61 -30.92 -6.22
C ILE A 546 15.48 -31.28 -4.73
N ILE A 547 16.00 -30.43 -3.86
CA ILE A 547 15.89 -30.55 -2.41
C ILE A 547 15.10 -29.36 -1.89
N VAL A 548 13.89 -29.59 -1.36
CA VAL A 548 13.00 -28.53 -0.85
C VAL A 548 13.11 -28.44 0.67
N LEU A 549 13.41 -27.25 1.17
CA LEU A 549 13.39 -26.89 2.60
C LEU A 549 12.24 -25.90 2.84
N ASP A 550 11.32 -26.24 3.74
CA ASP A 550 10.21 -25.36 4.13
C ASP A 550 9.85 -25.56 5.62
N ILE A 551 9.07 -24.62 6.18
CA ILE A 551 8.55 -24.66 7.56
C ILE A 551 7.20 -25.41 7.65
N ILE A 552 6.69 -25.89 6.51
CA ILE A 552 5.44 -26.66 6.42
C ILE A 552 5.73 -28.12 6.78
N GLU A 553 5.17 -28.61 7.88
CA GLU A 553 5.30 -30.01 8.26
C GLU A 553 4.37 -30.91 7.41
N ILE A 554 4.95 -31.94 6.77
CA ILE A 554 4.17 -33.02 6.11
C ILE A 554 3.85 -34.06 7.17
N GLN A 555 2.59 -34.08 7.60
CA GLN A 555 2.09 -35.02 8.60
C GLN A 555 1.73 -36.36 7.95
N GLU A 556 1.67 -37.43 8.73
CA GLU A 556 1.28 -38.78 8.27
C GLU A 556 -0.06 -38.80 7.51
N LYS A 557 -1.01 -37.96 7.93
CA LYS A 557 -2.34 -37.85 7.31
C LYS A 557 -2.36 -36.96 6.04
N THR A 558 -1.28 -36.25 5.70
CA THR A 558 -1.24 -35.34 4.54
C THR A 558 -1.54 -36.03 3.20
N PRO A 559 -1.06 -37.26 2.88
CA PRO A 559 -1.44 -37.96 1.66
C PRO A 559 -2.95 -38.24 1.57
N LEU A 560 -3.60 -38.58 2.70
CA LEU A 560 -5.05 -38.77 2.75
C LEU A 560 -5.79 -37.45 2.53
N TRP A 561 -5.37 -36.39 3.23
CA TRP A 561 -5.94 -35.04 3.07
C TRP A 561 -5.77 -34.49 1.65
N ALA A 562 -4.70 -34.85 0.94
CA ALA A 562 -4.47 -34.46 -0.44
C ALA A 562 -5.42 -35.16 -1.45
N THR A 563 -6.06 -36.27 -1.05
CA THR A 563 -7.11 -36.93 -1.85
C THR A 563 -8.53 -36.47 -1.53
N MET A 564 -8.72 -35.64 -0.49
CA MET A 564 -10.05 -35.19 -0.06
C MET A 564 -10.64 -34.12 -1.00
N ASN A 565 -11.94 -34.24 -1.27
CA ASN A 565 -12.71 -33.20 -1.95
C ASN A 565 -13.12 -32.05 -0.99
N GLU A 566 -13.69 -30.96 -1.52
CA GLU A 566 -14.04 -29.78 -0.73
C GLU A 566 -15.01 -30.06 0.44
N ALA A 567 -15.95 -30.98 0.29
CA ALA A 567 -16.89 -31.34 1.35
C ALA A 567 -16.21 -32.18 2.45
N GLU A 568 -15.26 -33.03 2.09
CA GLU A 568 -14.44 -33.80 3.04
C GLU A 568 -13.47 -32.89 3.79
N LEU A 569 -12.85 -31.92 3.11
CA LEU A 569 -12.04 -30.88 3.76
C LEU A 569 -12.87 -29.96 4.67
N ALA A 570 -14.12 -29.66 4.30
CA ALA A 570 -15.05 -28.93 5.17
C ALA A 570 -15.46 -29.76 6.40
N ALA A 571 -15.64 -31.07 6.26
CA ALA A 571 -15.87 -31.98 7.38
C ALA A 571 -14.63 -32.08 8.29
N LEU A 572 -13.42 -32.15 7.72
CA LEU A 572 -12.16 -32.11 8.46
C LEU A 572 -11.99 -30.80 9.24
N LYS A 573 -12.35 -29.64 8.66
CA LYS A 573 -12.37 -28.36 9.40
C LYS A 573 -13.31 -28.41 10.61
N LYS A 574 -14.49 -29.03 10.48
CA LYS A 574 -15.42 -29.24 11.61
C LYS A 574 -14.85 -30.17 12.67
N GLN A 575 -14.17 -31.26 12.27
CA GLN A 575 -13.51 -32.14 13.24
C GLN A 575 -12.43 -31.39 14.02
N ILE A 576 -11.58 -30.60 13.35
CA ILE A 576 -10.55 -29.78 14.00
C ILE A 576 -11.17 -28.76 14.99
N TRP A 577 -12.38 -28.27 14.73
CA TRP A 577 -13.09 -27.39 15.66
C TRP A 577 -13.58 -28.11 16.92
N GLU A 578 -14.15 -29.31 16.80
CA GLU A 578 -14.54 -30.11 17.97
C GLU A 578 -13.32 -30.66 18.73
N ASP A 579 -12.23 -31.00 18.04
CA ASP A 579 -10.95 -31.37 18.66
C ASP A 579 -10.36 -30.18 19.48
N LEU A 580 -10.47 -28.95 18.96
CA LEU A 580 -10.06 -27.73 19.68
C LEU A 580 -10.97 -27.44 20.89
N LYS A 581 -12.28 -27.65 20.79
CA LYS A 581 -13.22 -27.55 21.92
C LYS A 581 -12.92 -28.60 23.01
N ALA A 582 -12.38 -29.75 22.64
CA ALA A 582 -12.07 -30.85 23.55
C ALA A 582 -10.71 -30.73 24.28
N ASP A 583 -9.81 -29.83 23.86
CA ASP A 583 -8.53 -29.55 24.54
C ASP A 583 -8.78 -28.70 25.81
N PRO A 584 -8.67 -29.25 27.04
CA PRO A 584 -8.91 -28.48 28.26
C PRO A 584 -7.79 -27.48 28.58
N THR A 585 -6.70 -27.45 27.80
CA THR A 585 -5.54 -26.58 28.06
C THR A 585 -5.64 -25.20 27.41
N LYS A 586 -6.56 -24.99 26.46
CA LYS A 586 -6.68 -23.74 25.66
C LYS A 586 -8.15 -23.46 25.34
N LYS A 587 -8.54 -22.19 25.34
CA LYS A 587 -9.84 -21.78 24.79
C LYS A 587 -9.81 -21.99 23.27
N ALA A 588 -10.83 -22.66 22.72
CA ALA A 588 -11.00 -22.79 21.27
C ALA A 588 -11.40 -21.43 20.67
N THR A 589 -10.73 -21.00 19.59
CA THR A 589 -11.02 -19.72 18.93
C THR A 589 -10.99 -19.87 17.40
N PRO A 590 -11.73 -19.02 16.64
CA PRO A 590 -11.69 -19.03 15.19
C PRO A 590 -10.27 -18.81 14.61
N VAL A 591 -9.46 -17.94 15.20
CA VAL A 591 -8.05 -17.75 14.79
C VAL A 591 -7.22 -19.03 14.98
N LEU A 592 -7.44 -19.79 16.05
CA LEU A 592 -6.80 -21.09 16.24
C LEU A 592 -7.31 -22.14 15.23
N LEU A 593 -8.59 -22.13 14.88
CA LEU A 593 -9.17 -23.00 13.86
C LEU A 593 -8.60 -22.72 12.46
N GLU A 594 -8.61 -21.47 11.99
CA GLU A 594 -8.04 -21.12 10.67
C GLU A 594 -6.53 -21.36 10.63
N ARG A 595 -5.81 -21.15 11.74
CA ARG A 595 -4.39 -21.48 11.84
C ARG A 595 -4.13 -23.00 11.80
N ALA A 596 -5.00 -23.81 12.41
CA ALA A 596 -4.88 -25.26 12.40
C ALA A 596 -5.22 -25.85 11.02
N PHE A 597 -6.34 -25.44 10.43
CA PHE A 597 -6.77 -25.86 9.09
C PHE A 597 -5.89 -25.25 7.98
N GLY A 598 -5.31 -24.08 8.21
CA GLY A 598 -4.28 -23.48 7.36
C GLY A 598 -3.05 -24.37 7.24
N ARG A 599 -2.53 -24.94 8.34
CA ARG A 599 -1.43 -25.93 8.28
C ARG A 599 -1.80 -27.18 7.48
N VAL A 600 -3.05 -27.64 7.55
CA VAL A 600 -3.54 -28.75 6.72
C VAL A 600 -3.49 -28.38 5.24
N LYS A 601 -4.06 -27.24 4.85
CA LYS A 601 -4.01 -26.71 3.46
C LYS A 601 -2.59 -26.50 2.95
N ASP A 602 -1.70 -25.96 3.79
CA ASP A 602 -0.29 -25.80 3.48
C ASP A 602 0.39 -27.15 3.23
N SER A 603 0.17 -28.15 4.09
CA SER A 603 0.77 -29.49 3.92
C SER A 603 0.26 -30.20 2.66
N ILE A 604 -1.03 -30.10 2.34
CA ILE A 604 -1.61 -30.59 1.08
C ILE A 604 -0.94 -29.91 -0.12
N THR A 605 -0.80 -28.59 -0.07
CA THR A 605 -0.21 -27.80 -1.17
C THR A 605 1.24 -28.18 -1.41
N LEU A 606 2.04 -28.30 -0.35
CA LEU A 606 3.42 -28.79 -0.41
C LEU A 606 3.48 -30.23 -0.96
N TYR A 607 2.65 -31.14 -0.44
CA TYR A 607 2.61 -32.54 -0.87
C TYR A 607 2.32 -32.68 -2.37
N ASN A 608 1.31 -31.96 -2.87
CA ASN A 608 0.94 -31.95 -4.29
C ASN A 608 2.04 -31.34 -5.15
N ASN A 609 2.72 -30.28 -4.68
CA ASN A 609 3.87 -29.71 -5.38
C ASN A 609 5.07 -30.69 -5.44
N LEU A 610 5.37 -31.41 -4.36
CA LEU A 610 6.43 -32.44 -4.35
C LEU A 610 6.10 -33.61 -5.29
N GLN A 611 4.86 -34.10 -5.28
CA GLN A 611 4.42 -35.10 -6.26
C GLN A 611 4.56 -34.58 -7.70
N LYS A 612 4.24 -33.30 -7.95
CA LYS A 612 4.39 -32.72 -9.29
C LYS A 612 5.85 -32.66 -9.76
N LEU A 613 6.80 -32.40 -8.85
CA LEU A 613 8.24 -32.47 -9.17
C LEU A 613 8.67 -33.91 -9.55
N CYS A 614 8.13 -34.93 -8.88
CA CYS A 614 8.36 -36.34 -9.21
C CYS A 614 7.77 -36.72 -10.58
N GLU A 615 6.54 -36.29 -10.89
CA GLU A 615 5.90 -36.50 -12.21
C GLU A 615 6.69 -35.89 -13.37
N LEU A 616 7.28 -34.71 -13.16
CA LEU A 616 8.12 -34.03 -14.15
C LEU A 616 9.48 -34.72 -14.36
N GLY A 617 9.78 -35.76 -13.58
CA GLY A 617 10.87 -36.71 -13.80
C GLY A 617 12.07 -36.54 -12.87
N SER A 618 12.13 -35.46 -12.08
CA SER A 618 13.19 -35.20 -11.10
C SER A 618 13.25 -36.24 -9.99
N GLU A 619 14.42 -36.35 -9.35
CA GLU A 619 14.54 -36.88 -7.99
C GLU A 619 14.28 -35.74 -7.00
N VAL A 620 13.51 -36.01 -5.94
CA VAL A 620 13.00 -34.99 -5.01
C VAL A 620 13.27 -35.42 -3.57
N GLU A 621 13.83 -34.51 -2.76
CA GLU A 621 14.02 -34.69 -1.32
C GLU A 621 13.32 -33.55 -0.57
N TYR A 622 12.67 -33.87 0.56
CA TYR A 622 12.04 -32.88 1.43
C TYR A 622 12.66 -32.88 2.83
N TYR A 623 12.91 -31.68 3.35
CA TYR A 623 13.35 -31.47 4.74
C TYR A 623 12.52 -30.36 5.39
N HIS A 624 11.76 -30.71 6.43
CA HIS A 624 11.16 -29.71 7.31
C HIS A 624 12.27 -28.93 8.03
N CYS A 625 12.32 -27.62 7.82
CA CYS A 625 13.39 -26.74 8.27
C CYS A 625 12.88 -25.29 8.43
N ASP A 626 12.74 -24.82 9.66
CA ASP A 626 12.73 -23.37 9.90
C ASP A 626 14.15 -22.85 9.62
N VAL A 627 14.30 -22.06 8.54
CA VAL A 627 15.60 -21.54 8.11
C VAL A 627 16.17 -20.47 9.04
N MET A 628 15.39 -19.93 9.98
CA MET A 628 15.89 -19.09 11.07
C MET A 628 16.51 -19.92 12.21
N ASN A 629 16.16 -21.20 12.32
CA ASN A 629 16.73 -22.11 13.32
C ASN A 629 18.07 -22.65 12.81
N SER A 630 19.17 -21.98 13.18
CA SER A 630 20.53 -22.32 12.75
C SER A 630 20.95 -23.76 13.11
N SER A 631 20.40 -24.34 14.18
CA SER A 631 20.60 -25.75 14.54
C SER A 631 19.91 -26.71 13.55
N MET A 632 18.65 -26.43 13.17
CA MET A 632 17.96 -27.20 12.12
C MET A 632 18.67 -27.06 10.77
N VAL A 633 19.08 -25.84 10.38
CA VAL A 633 19.84 -25.61 9.14
C VAL A 633 21.14 -26.40 9.13
N LYS A 634 21.88 -26.42 10.26
CA LYS A 634 23.12 -27.21 10.41
C LYS A 634 22.86 -28.72 10.33
N GLU A 635 21.81 -29.22 10.95
CA GLU A 635 21.43 -30.64 10.89
C GLU A 635 21.05 -31.05 9.46
N VAL A 636 20.17 -30.28 8.80
CA VAL A 636 19.73 -30.53 7.43
C VAL A 636 20.90 -30.41 6.44
N CYS A 637 21.76 -29.40 6.57
CA CYS A 637 23.00 -29.31 5.78
C CYS A 637 23.92 -30.52 6.00
N THR A 638 23.95 -31.10 7.19
CA THR A 638 24.74 -32.30 7.50
C THR A 638 24.12 -33.54 6.85
N LYS A 639 22.79 -33.73 6.96
CA LYS A 639 22.04 -34.81 6.29
C LYS A 639 22.20 -34.74 4.75
N ILE A 640 22.06 -33.55 4.16
CA ILE A 640 22.26 -33.34 2.72
C ILE A 640 23.70 -33.66 2.32
N LYS A 641 24.71 -33.16 3.03
CA LYS A 641 26.13 -33.46 2.70
C LYS A 641 26.46 -34.94 2.82
N ALA A 642 25.87 -35.66 3.77
CA ALA A 642 26.06 -37.10 3.94
C ALA A 642 25.46 -37.93 2.78
N LYS A 643 24.31 -37.51 2.22
CA LYS A 643 23.64 -38.22 1.12
C LYS A 643 24.08 -37.77 -0.28
N ASN A 644 24.33 -36.47 -0.47
CA ASN A 644 24.49 -35.81 -1.77
C ASN A 644 25.85 -35.11 -1.98
N GLY A 645 26.70 -35.03 -0.95
CA GLY A 645 27.88 -34.15 -0.96
C GLY A 645 27.51 -32.66 -0.95
N ARG A 646 28.43 -31.79 -1.40
CA ARG A 646 28.14 -30.36 -1.61
C ARG A 646 27.27 -30.19 -2.86
N VAL A 647 26.15 -29.47 -2.76
CA VAL A 647 25.17 -29.32 -3.86
C VAL A 647 25.70 -28.40 -4.97
N ASP A 648 25.10 -28.43 -6.16
CA ASP A 648 25.46 -27.54 -7.28
C ASP A 648 24.98 -26.11 -7.09
N GLY A 649 23.87 -25.89 -6.38
CA GLY A 649 23.43 -24.56 -6.02
C GLY A 649 22.34 -24.46 -4.97
N LEU A 650 22.14 -23.23 -4.50
CA LEU A 650 21.11 -22.82 -3.53
C LEU A 650 20.24 -21.73 -4.14
N ILE A 651 18.93 -21.95 -4.18
CA ILE A 651 17.92 -20.98 -4.63
C ILE A 651 17.10 -20.56 -3.40
N HIS A 652 17.22 -19.30 -3.01
CA HIS A 652 16.71 -18.81 -1.73
C HIS A 652 15.43 -17.98 -1.92
N PHE A 653 14.25 -18.58 -1.67
CA PHE A 653 12.94 -17.93 -1.72
C PHE A 653 12.35 -17.62 -0.34
N ALA A 654 12.97 -18.09 0.74
CA ALA A 654 12.55 -17.77 2.10
C ALA A 654 12.48 -16.24 2.33
N GLY A 655 11.42 -15.81 3.01
CA GLY A 655 11.15 -14.40 3.22
C GLY A 655 9.83 -14.14 3.93
N LEU A 656 9.78 -13.04 4.66
CA LEU A 656 8.57 -12.45 5.23
C LEU A 656 8.49 -11.00 4.77
N GLU A 657 7.29 -10.44 4.76
CA GLU A 657 7.00 -9.06 4.36
C GLU A 657 5.81 -8.59 5.21
N ARG A 658 5.95 -7.41 5.83
CA ARG A 658 4.91 -6.68 6.58
C ARG A 658 5.18 -5.17 6.57
N SER A 659 4.60 -4.42 5.63
CA SER A 659 4.67 -2.97 5.59
C SER A 659 4.15 -2.29 6.87
N LYS A 660 4.97 -1.42 7.47
CA LYS A 660 4.60 -0.40 8.47
C LYS A 660 5.61 0.74 8.37
N LEU A 661 5.17 2.01 8.41
CA LEU A 661 6.07 3.16 8.37
C LEU A 661 7.11 3.10 9.51
N ILE A 662 8.31 3.63 9.27
CA ILE A 662 9.45 3.62 10.20
C ILE A 662 9.09 3.99 11.65
N TYR A 663 8.18 4.95 11.83
CA TYR A 663 7.74 5.44 13.14
C TYR A 663 6.95 4.38 13.93
N ASP A 664 6.04 3.66 13.26
CA ASP A 664 5.15 2.65 13.84
C ASP A 664 5.72 1.21 13.76
N LYS A 665 6.93 1.06 13.23
CA LYS A 665 7.61 -0.22 13.07
C LYS A 665 8.09 -0.78 14.42
N ASP A 666 7.79 -2.06 14.66
CA ASP A 666 8.33 -2.83 15.78
C ASP A 666 9.78 -3.26 15.45
N PRO A 667 10.80 -2.95 16.28
CA PRO A 667 12.16 -3.42 16.08
C PRO A 667 12.28 -4.95 15.99
N ALA A 668 11.49 -5.71 16.76
CA ALA A 668 11.51 -7.17 16.73
C ALA A 668 10.95 -7.72 15.40
N GLU A 669 9.96 -7.05 14.82
CA GLU A 669 9.43 -7.34 13.49
C GLU A 669 10.45 -7.00 12.39
N TYR A 670 11.19 -5.89 12.54
CA TYR A 670 12.31 -5.51 11.65
C TYR A 670 13.37 -6.61 11.61
N TYR A 671 13.91 -7.00 12.78
CA TYR A 671 14.91 -8.07 12.88
C TYR A 671 14.39 -9.37 12.24
N ARG A 672 13.16 -9.78 12.54
CA ARG A 672 12.55 -11.01 12.01
C ARG A 672 12.44 -11.01 10.48
N ILE A 673 12.11 -9.89 9.85
CA ILE A 673 12.00 -9.77 8.39
C ILE A 673 13.37 -9.71 7.72
N PHE A 674 14.39 -9.20 8.41
CA PHE A 674 15.78 -9.29 7.96
C PHE A 674 16.34 -10.72 8.07
N ASP A 675 16.21 -11.34 9.25
CA ASP A 675 16.86 -12.62 9.59
C ASP A 675 16.39 -13.79 8.73
N VAL A 676 15.10 -13.83 8.39
CA VAL A 676 14.52 -14.89 7.53
C VAL A 676 15.13 -14.92 6.12
N LYS A 677 15.78 -13.84 5.69
CA LYS A 677 16.54 -13.72 4.43
C LYS A 677 18.06 -13.73 4.64
N ALA A 678 18.58 -12.77 5.39
CA ALA A 678 20.02 -12.52 5.50
C ALA A 678 20.74 -13.54 6.41
N THR A 679 20.29 -13.64 7.66
CA THR A 679 20.88 -14.52 8.68
C THR A 679 20.63 -16.00 8.37
N SER A 680 19.49 -16.33 7.77
CA SER A 680 19.18 -17.67 7.25
C SER A 680 20.11 -18.08 6.11
N PHE A 681 20.32 -17.21 5.10
CA PHE A 681 21.29 -17.44 4.01
C PHE A 681 22.72 -17.60 4.56
N ALA A 682 23.17 -16.73 5.46
CA ALA A 682 24.50 -16.81 6.07
C ALA A 682 24.70 -18.15 6.79
N SER A 683 23.65 -18.73 7.38
CA SER A 683 23.69 -20.07 7.99
C SER A 683 23.98 -21.18 6.97
N PHE A 684 23.50 -21.09 5.73
CA PHE A 684 23.86 -22.02 4.66
C PHE A 684 25.30 -21.82 4.17
N LEU A 685 25.76 -20.56 4.07
CA LEU A 685 27.13 -20.22 3.66
C LEU A 685 28.16 -20.71 4.68
N ALA A 686 27.92 -20.47 5.97
CA ALA A 686 28.76 -20.97 7.07
C ALA A 686 28.79 -22.51 7.15
N ASN A 687 27.72 -23.19 6.71
CA ASN A 687 27.69 -24.65 6.58
C ASN A 687 28.41 -25.19 5.32
N ASN A 688 28.91 -24.33 4.43
CA ASN A 688 29.61 -24.69 3.19
C ASN A 688 28.84 -25.73 2.35
N ILE A 689 27.54 -25.49 2.12
CA ILE A 689 26.63 -26.46 1.50
C ILE A 689 26.76 -26.55 -0.02
N VAL A 690 27.05 -25.43 -0.71
CA VAL A 690 27.26 -25.37 -2.16
C VAL A 690 28.72 -25.69 -2.52
N ARG A 691 28.96 -26.36 -3.66
CA ARG A 691 30.29 -26.69 -4.18
C ARG A 691 31.02 -25.49 -4.77
N GLU A 692 32.34 -25.56 -4.87
CA GLU A 692 33.12 -24.58 -5.64
C GLU A 692 32.65 -24.53 -7.10
N LYS A 693 32.58 -23.32 -7.67
CA LYS A 693 31.94 -23.03 -8.97
C LYS A 693 30.45 -23.40 -9.06
N GLY A 694 29.80 -23.70 -7.93
CA GLY A 694 28.35 -23.75 -7.81
C GLY A 694 27.72 -22.36 -7.75
N PHE A 695 26.40 -22.31 -7.68
CA PHE A 695 25.63 -21.06 -7.75
C PHE A 695 24.79 -20.76 -6.50
N PHE A 696 24.53 -19.48 -6.28
CA PHE A 696 23.57 -18.95 -5.30
C PHE A 696 22.63 -17.99 -6.02
N ALA A 697 21.33 -18.28 -6.01
CA ALA A 697 20.31 -17.43 -6.61
C ALA A 697 19.32 -16.93 -5.56
N PHE A 698 19.08 -15.63 -5.50
CA PHE A 698 18.28 -14.97 -4.47
C PHE A 698 17.00 -14.36 -5.03
N ALA A 699 15.86 -14.71 -4.43
CA ALA A 699 14.61 -13.99 -4.59
C ALA A 699 14.69 -12.65 -3.84
N SER A 700 15.22 -11.63 -4.50
CA SER A 700 15.24 -10.25 -4.02
C SER A 700 13.95 -9.52 -4.43
N SER A 701 13.86 -8.21 -4.18
CA SER A 701 12.68 -7.40 -4.52
C SER A 701 13.07 -5.99 -4.96
N ILE A 702 12.27 -5.39 -5.85
CA ILE A 702 12.34 -3.96 -6.20
C ILE A 702 12.33 -3.03 -4.97
N ALA A 703 11.72 -3.46 -3.86
CA ALA A 703 11.73 -2.70 -2.61
C ALA A 703 13.15 -2.47 -2.06
N GLY A 704 14.08 -3.41 -2.24
CA GLY A 704 15.50 -3.22 -1.88
C GLY A 704 16.24 -2.27 -2.80
N LYS A 705 15.73 -2.05 -4.02
CA LYS A 705 16.41 -1.32 -5.09
C LYS A 705 16.00 0.16 -5.19
N TYR A 706 14.70 0.43 -5.03
CA TYR A 706 14.09 1.74 -5.21
C TYR A 706 13.34 2.24 -3.97
N GLY A 707 13.20 1.40 -2.95
CA GLY A 707 12.44 1.67 -1.73
C GLY A 707 10.93 1.58 -1.92
N ASN A 708 10.21 1.28 -0.83
CA ASN A 708 8.75 1.35 -0.79
C ASN A 708 8.29 1.71 0.64
N LEU A 709 7.16 2.40 0.75
CA LEU A 709 6.68 2.96 2.02
C LEU A 709 6.47 1.86 3.07
N GLY A 710 7.10 2.02 4.23
CA GLY A 710 7.03 1.09 5.35
C GLY A 710 7.70 -0.28 5.15
N GLN A 711 8.44 -0.47 4.06
CA GLN A 711 9.15 -1.72 3.74
C GLN A 711 10.67 -1.60 3.98
N SER A 712 11.10 -0.78 4.93
CA SER A 712 12.53 -0.53 5.20
C SER A 712 13.30 -1.77 5.65
N ASP A 713 12.72 -2.61 6.50
CA ASP A 713 13.25 -3.91 6.89
C ASP A 713 13.34 -4.89 5.71
N TYR A 714 12.28 -4.99 4.91
CA TYR A 714 12.23 -5.84 3.74
C TYR A 714 13.21 -5.38 2.66
N ALA A 715 13.40 -4.08 2.48
CA ALA A 715 14.39 -3.51 1.58
C ALA A 715 15.82 -3.85 2.03
N SER A 716 16.15 -3.60 3.30
CA SER A 716 17.41 -4.03 3.92
C SER A 716 17.69 -5.52 3.71
N ALA A 717 16.67 -6.36 3.90
CA ALA A 717 16.77 -7.81 3.75
C ALA A 717 17.03 -8.26 2.30
N ASN A 718 16.49 -7.54 1.32
CA ASN A 718 16.59 -7.90 -0.11
C ASN A 718 17.85 -7.35 -0.77
N ASP A 719 18.29 -6.13 -0.44
CA ASP A 719 19.54 -5.57 -0.97
C ASP A 719 20.78 -6.17 -0.27
N TYR A 720 20.67 -6.62 0.99
CA TYR A 720 21.68 -7.52 1.58
C TYR A 720 21.91 -8.77 0.70
N LEU A 721 20.84 -9.39 0.18
CA LEU A 721 20.97 -10.53 -0.74
C LEU A 721 21.50 -10.12 -2.12
N ALA A 722 21.20 -8.90 -2.60
CA ALA A 722 21.79 -8.38 -3.83
C ALA A 722 23.30 -8.17 -3.70
N LYS A 723 23.77 -7.47 -2.67
CA LYS A 723 25.21 -7.32 -2.39
C LYS A 723 25.90 -8.64 -2.06
N SER A 724 25.16 -9.62 -1.51
CA SER A 724 25.66 -10.99 -1.36
C SER A 724 25.93 -11.66 -2.71
N ALA A 725 25.13 -11.41 -3.77
CA ALA A 725 25.39 -11.94 -5.11
C ALA A 725 26.66 -11.37 -5.74
N PHE A 726 26.90 -10.06 -5.63
CA PHE A 726 28.16 -9.43 -6.06
C PHE A 726 29.35 -10.00 -5.28
N SER A 727 29.31 -9.95 -3.95
CA SER A 727 30.41 -10.42 -3.10
C SER A 727 30.73 -11.90 -3.33
N LEU A 728 29.73 -12.78 -3.52
CA LEU A 728 29.94 -14.18 -3.87
C LEU A 728 30.54 -14.39 -5.27
N THR A 729 30.18 -13.53 -6.24
CA THR A 729 30.72 -13.60 -7.60
C THR A 729 32.20 -13.24 -7.61
N ASN A 730 32.57 -12.20 -6.84
CA ASN A 730 33.96 -11.78 -6.61
C ASN A 730 34.78 -12.84 -5.86
N GLN A 731 34.11 -13.79 -5.19
CA GLN A 731 34.71 -14.97 -4.55
C GLN A 731 34.71 -16.24 -5.44
N GLY A 732 34.35 -16.13 -6.72
CA GLY A 732 34.39 -17.24 -7.69
C GLY A 732 33.21 -18.22 -7.65
N TYR A 733 32.11 -17.87 -7.00
CA TYR A 733 30.81 -18.55 -7.18
C TYR A 733 30.01 -17.88 -8.31
N ARG A 734 28.92 -18.51 -8.77
CA ARG A 734 27.90 -17.79 -9.55
C ARG A 734 26.85 -17.20 -8.60
N GLY A 735 27.03 -15.95 -8.19
CA GLY A 735 26.01 -15.20 -7.44
C GLY A 735 24.99 -14.57 -8.36
N ILE A 736 23.71 -14.62 -8.01
CA ILE A 736 22.60 -14.02 -8.77
C ILE A 736 21.55 -13.49 -7.79
N ALA A 737 21.15 -12.23 -7.92
CA ALA A 737 20.00 -11.67 -7.24
C ALA A 737 18.99 -11.13 -8.27
N ILE A 738 17.72 -11.42 -8.04
CA ILE A 738 16.65 -10.98 -8.94
C ILE A 738 15.71 -10.10 -8.13
N ALA A 739 15.80 -8.79 -8.34
CA ALA A 739 14.96 -7.80 -7.69
C ALA A 739 13.57 -7.81 -8.35
N MET A 740 12.69 -8.68 -7.85
CA MET A 740 11.37 -8.92 -8.43
C MET A 740 10.34 -7.86 -8.03
N SER A 741 9.48 -7.48 -8.98
CA SER A 741 8.23 -6.77 -8.74
C SER A 741 7.13 -7.72 -8.21
N ALA A 742 5.91 -7.19 -8.04
CA ALA A 742 4.72 -7.96 -7.69
C ALA A 742 4.27 -8.86 -8.86
N TYR A 743 3.63 -9.98 -8.52
CA TYR A 743 3.19 -11.00 -9.46
C TYR A 743 1.66 -11.07 -9.55
N LYS A 744 1.13 -11.24 -10.76
CA LYS A 744 -0.32 -11.44 -10.98
C LYS A 744 -0.79 -12.72 -10.28
N ASN A 745 -1.95 -12.66 -9.62
CA ASN A 745 -2.69 -13.79 -9.05
C ASN A 745 -1.96 -14.69 -8.00
N VAL A 746 -0.72 -14.39 -7.59
CA VAL A 746 0.06 -15.26 -6.69
C VAL A 746 1.10 -14.50 -5.85
N GLY A 747 1.48 -15.08 -4.71
CA GLY A 747 2.57 -14.58 -3.87
C GLY A 747 2.13 -13.47 -2.90
N MET A 748 3.07 -12.60 -2.51
CA MET A 748 2.82 -11.58 -1.47
C MET A 748 2.08 -10.35 -2.02
N GLY A 749 2.17 -10.08 -3.34
CA GLY A 749 1.58 -8.90 -3.98
C GLY A 749 0.05 -8.92 -4.12
N VAL A 750 -0.57 -10.10 -4.01
CA VAL A 750 -2.03 -10.30 -4.15
C VAL A 750 -2.77 -10.41 -2.80
N ARG A 751 -2.13 -9.94 -1.73
CA ARG A 751 -2.82 -9.73 -0.45
C ARG A 751 -3.88 -8.63 -0.63
N ALA A 752 -5.02 -8.77 0.07
CA ALA A 752 -6.09 -7.77 0.01
C ALA A 752 -5.55 -6.36 0.31
N GLY A 753 -5.94 -5.37 -0.51
CA GLY A 753 -5.45 -3.99 -0.46
C GLY A 753 -4.07 -3.76 -1.12
N VAL A 754 -3.13 -4.71 -1.00
CA VAL A 754 -1.76 -4.58 -1.55
C VAL A 754 -1.78 -4.49 -3.08
N GLU A 755 -2.58 -5.32 -3.75
CA GLU A 755 -2.69 -5.26 -5.21
C GLU A 755 -3.24 -3.91 -5.69
N THR A 756 -4.31 -3.42 -5.05
CA THR A 756 -4.92 -2.12 -5.33
C THR A 756 -3.93 -0.97 -5.14
N PHE A 757 -3.13 -1.01 -4.05
CA PHE A 757 -2.13 0.03 -3.74
C PHE A 757 -0.99 0.07 -4.77
N LEU A 758 -0.48 -1.09 -5.19
CA LEU A 758 0.61 -1.12 -6.18
C LEU A 758 0.11 -0.68 -7.56
N ARG A 759 -1.10 -1.10 -7.97
CA ARG A 759 -1.74 -0.65 -9.21
C ARG A 759 -2.05 0.85 -9.21
N SER A 760 -2.55 1.41 -8.11
CA SER A 760 -2.82 2.87 -8.03
C SER A 760 -1.55 3.73 -8.04
N ASN A 761 -0.39 3.16 -7.68
CA ASN A 761 0.92 3.78 -7.85
C ASN A 761 1.54 3.58 -9.25
N GLY A 762 0.90 2.82 -10.15
CA GLY A 762 1.40 2.56 -11.51
C GLY A 762 2.50 1.49 -11.59
N VAL A 763 2.57 0.59 -10.61
CA VAL A 763 3.48 -0.58 -10.63
C VAL A 763 2.85 -1.71 -11.46
N ASP A 764 3.56 -2.16 -12.49
CA ASP A 764 3.16 -3.30 -13.30
C ASP A 764 3.33 -4.62 -12.56
N PHE A 765 2.32 -5.48 -12.71
CA PHE A 765 2.34 -6.84 -12.17
C PHE A 765 2.92 -7.79 -13.22
N VAL A 766 3.99 -8.48 -12.84
CA VAL A 766 4.68 -9.48 -13.67
C VAL A 766 3.81 -10.74 -13.78
N ASP A 767 3.80 -11.39 -14.94
CA ASP A 767 3.17 -12.71 -15.05
C ASP A 767 4.05 -13.79 -14.39
N PRO A 768 3.50 -14.67 -13.54
CA PRO A 768 4.27 -15.72 -12.87
C PRO A 768 5.02 -16.66 -13.82
N GLU A 769 4.41 -17.06 -14.93
CA GLU A 769 5.06 -17.98 -15.88
C GLU A 769 6.21 -17.29 -16.62
N ASP A 770 6.07 -16.01 -16.97
CA ASP A 770 7.11 -15.21 -17.60
C ASP A 770 8.28 -14.96 -16.64
N GLY A 771 8.00 -14.43 -15.45
CA GLY A 771 9.03 -14.05 -14.48
C GLY A 771 9.80 -15.24 -13.92
N MET A 772 9.14 -16.37 -13.68
CA MET A 772 9.84 -17.60 -13.27
C MET A 772 10.59 -18.27 -14.43
N GLN A 773 10.25 -17.99 -15.70
CA GLN A 773 11.08 -18.39 -16.84
C GLN A 773 12.33 -17.51 -16.95
N ILE A 774 12.19 -16.19 -16.79
CA ILE A 774 13.33 -15.25 -16.76
C ILE A 774 14.28 -15.59 -15.60
N PHE A 775 13.75 -15.93 -14.42
CA PHE A 775 14.55 -16.39 -13.27
C PHE A 775 15.38 -17.64 -13.62
N LEU A 776 14.76 -18.63 -14.26
CA LEU A 776 15.42 -19.88 -14.65
C LEU A 776 16.47 -19.68 -15.76
N ASP A 777 16.16 -18.86 -16.76
CA ASP A 777 17.12 -18.50 -17.81
C ASP A 777 18.30 -17.69 -17.25
N GLU A 778 18.10 -16.79 -16.28
CA GLU A 778 19.20 -16.04 -15.65
C GLU A 778 20.18 -16.98 -14.92
N ILE A 779 19.71 -18.06 -14.29
CA ILE A 779 20.60 -19.08 -13.70
C ILE A 779 21.51 -19.70 -14.76
N VAL A 780 20.95 -20.02 -15.94
CA VAL A 780 21.59 -20.84 -16.98
C VAL A 780 22.44 -20.02 -17.96
N TYR A 781 22.00 -18.83 -18.34
CA TYR A 781 22.61 -18.00 -19.39
C TYR A 781 23.12 -16.64 -18.89
N GLY A 782 22.61 -16.16 -17.75
CA GLY A 782 22.97 -14.84 -17.21
C GLY A 782 24.44 -14.70 -16.84
N ASP A 783 24.97 -13.48 -16.93
CA ASP A 783 26.36 -13.15 -16.64
C ASP A 783 26.54 -12.00 -15.63
N VAL A 784 25.47 -11.29 -15.27
CA VAL A 784 25.49 -10.25 -14.22
C VAL A 784 25.09 -10.80 -12.84
N PRO A 785 25.57 -10.21 -11.72
CA PRO A 785 25.16 -10.64 -10.37
C PRO A 785 23.79 -10.14 -9.93
N GLU A 786 23.22 -9.13 -10.58
CA GLU A 786 21.89 -8.58 -10.27
C GLU A 786 21.11 -8.24 -11.55
N ILE A 787 19.83 -8.62 -11.58
CA ILE A 787 18.84 -8.05 -12.50
C ILE A 787 17.62 -7.52 -11.74
N VAL A 788 16.95 -6.53 -12.34
CA VAL A 788 15.61 -6.08 -11.92
C VAL A 788 14.59 -6.72 -12.84
N LEU A 789 13.55 -7.34 -12.25
CA LEU A 789 12.53 -8.09 -12.97
C LEU A 789 11.16 -7.44 -12.72
N THR A 790 10.75 -6.58 -13.66
CA THR A 790 9.62 -5.65 -13.52
C THR A 790 9.14 -5.13 -14.88
N GLY A 791 7.88 -4.67 -14.94
CA GLY A 791 7.47 -3.64 -15.91
C GLY A 791 7.63 -2.24 -15.31
N SER A 792 6.72 -1.31 -15.62
CA SER A 792 6.63 0.00 -14.96
C SER A 792 6.72 -0.10 -13.43
N LEU A 793 7.48 0.81 -12.83
CA LEU A 793 7.49 1.04 -11.38
C LEU A 793 6.60 2.22 -10.97
N GLY A 794 6.12 3.01 -11.93
CA GLY A 794 5.30 4.21 -11.68
C GLY A 794 5.90 5.11 -10.59
N ARG A 795 5.10 5.46 -9.59
CA ARG A 795 5.49 6.31 -8.45
C ARG A 795 6.43 5.63 -7.45
N LEU A 796 6.76 4.34 -7.61
CA LEU A 796 7.76 3.67 -6.78
C LEU A 796 9.18 4.11 -7.18
N ASP A 797 9.41 4.57 -8.42
CA ASP A 797 10.71 5.09 -8.86
C ASP A 797 10.77 6.63 -8.78
N TRP A 798 11.07 7.14 -7.58
CA TRP A 798 11.17 8.59 -7.30
C TRP A 798 12.30 9.31 -8.04
N ASP A 799 13.33 8.59 -8.51
CA ASP A 799 14.52 9.17 -9.15
C ASP A 799 14.55 8.92 -10.67
N HIS A 800 13.52 8.29 -11.22
CA HIS A 800 13.45 7.84 -12.62
C HIS A 800 14.70 7.02 -13.02
N GLN A 801 15.14 6.13 -12.13
CA GLN A 801 16.30 5.26 -12.33
C GLN A 801 15.98 4.06 -13.23
N HIS A 802 14.71 3.64 -13.32
CA HIS A 802 14.26 2.57 -14.20
C HIS A 802 13.86 3.12 -15.57
N ARG A 803 14.57 2.71 -16.63
CA ARG A 803 14.28 3.12 -18.01
C ARG A 803 13.53 2.00 -18.71
N LEU A 804 12.52 2.35 -19.52
CA LEU A 804 11.74 1.40 -20.33
C LEU A 804 12.11 1.43 -21.82
N GLU A 805 12.99 2.37 -22.22
CA GLU A 805 13.49 2.54 -23.58
C GLU A 805 15.01 2.74 -23.55
N MET A 806 15.70 2.42 -24.65
CA MET A 806 17.17 2.44 -24.70
C MET A 806 17.74 3.79 -25.17
N ASP A 807 16.92 4.61 -25.83
CA ASP A 807 17.40 5.71 -26.69
C ASP A 807 17.82 6.98 -25.92
N GLU A 808 17.53 7.05 -24.61
CA GLU A 808 17.94 8.17 -23.74
C GLU A 808 19.41 8.07 -23.26
N ILE A 809 20.09 6.94 -23.47
CA ILE A 809 21.45 6.73 -22.96
C ILE A 809 22.48 7.35 -23.91
N VAL A 810 22.96 8.55 -23.58
CA VAL A 810 24.18 9.11 -24.19
C VAL A 810 25.37 8.18 -23.86
N PRO A 811 25.99 7.50 -24.84
CA PRO A 811 26.87 6.38 -24.54
C PRO A 811 28.33 6.81 -24.32
N THR A 812 28.80 6.78 -23.07
CA THR A 812 30.22 6.97 -22.73
C THR A 812 30.81 5.79 -21.95
N GLY A 813 31.36 4.82 -22.69
CA GLY A 813 32.56 4.08 -22.28
C GLY A 813 32.40 2.88 -21.31
N ALA A 814 31.91 1.74 -21.80
CA ALA A 814 31.99 0.46 -21.07
C ALA A 814 32.16 -0.78 -21.99
N GLN A 815 33.18 -0.80 -22.86
CA GLN A 815 33.62 -2.03 -23.56
C GLN A 815 35.15 -2.12 -23.63
N ASN A 816 35.71 -3.19 -23.06
CA ASN A 816 37.13 -3.55 -23.15
C ASN A 816 37.28 -4.83 -23.98
N ALA A 817 37.61 -4.69 -25.28
CA ALA A 817 38.03 -5.76 -26.18
C ALA A 817 38.98 -5.18 -27.26
N PRO A 818 39.85 -5.99 -27.90
CA PRO A 818 41.12 -5.48 -28.44
C PRO A 818 41.03 -4.82 -29.83
N LYS A 819 41.98 -3.90 -30.09
CA LYS A 819 42.15 -3.19 -31.37
C LYS A 819 42.65 -4.09 -32.51
N GLY A 820 42.23 -3.78 -33.74
CA GLY A 820 42.90 -4.19 -34.97
C GLY A 820 42.19 -3.69 -36.24
N GLY A 821 42.94 -3.22 -37.23
CA GLY A 821 42.43 -2.77 -38.53
C GLY A 821 42.40 -1.25 -38.72
N ASP A 822 42.99 -0.77 -39.82
CA ASP A 822 43.15 0.64 -40.18
C ASP A 822 42.20 1.10 -41.31
N ASP A 823 42.36 2.38 -41.69
CA ASP A 823 42.08 2.99 -43.00
C ASP A 823 40.71 3.63 -43.37
N ASN A 824 40.77 4.97 -43.42
CA ASN A 824 40.39 5.86 -44.54
C ASN A 824 38.92 6.30 -44.82
N ALA A 825 38.66 7.53 -44.36
CA ALA A 825 38.53 8.74 -45.21
C ALA A 825 37.16 9.23 -45.73
N ASN A 826 37.06 10.58 -45.75
CA ASN A 826 35.98 11.46 -46.23
C ASN A 826 34.60 11.32 -45.56
N GLY A 827 33.81 12.39 -45.35
CA GLY A 827 34.05 13.82 -45.65
C GLY A 827 33.01 14.39 -46.61
N GLY A 828 31.97 15.03 -46.08
CA GLY A 828 30.92 15.67 -46.88
C GLY A 828 29.96 16.51 -46.04
N SER A 829 29.90 17.81 -46.30
CA SER A 829 28.95 18.76 -45.70
C SER A 829 27.67 18.86 -46.51
N GLY A 830 26.49 18.87 -45.88
CA GLY A 830 25.19 18.94 -46.59
C GLY A 830 24.11 19.71 -45.81
N SER A 831 23.72 20.87 -46.37
CA SER A 831 22.69 21.81 -45.91
C SER A 831 21.41 21.21 -45.30
N SER A 832 20.86 21.90 -44.29
CA SER A 832 19.47 21.72 -43.86
C SER A 832 18.47 22.31 -44.88
N ALA A 833 17.25 21.77 -44.88
CA ALA A 833 16.06 22.28 -45.57
C ALA A 833 14.80 21.81 -44.81
N PRO A 834 13.66 22.54 -44.83
CA PRO A 834 12.56 22.34 -43.88
C PRO A 834 11.55 21.26 -44.30
N VAL A 835 11.04 20.52 -43.31
CA VAL A 835 9.92 19.57 -43.48
C VAL A 835 8.59 20.31 -43.39
N THR A 836 7.68 20.04 -44.33
CA THR A 836 6.30 20.58 -44.34
C THR A 836 5.35 19.50 -43.80
N PRO A 837 4.43 19.80 -42.86
CA PRO A 837 3.52 18.79 -42.31
C PRO A 837 2.45 18.39 -43.32
N ALA A 838 2.42 17.12 -43.72
CA ALA A 838 1.41 16.57 -44.62
C ALA A 838 0.13 16.21 -43.83
N GLN A 839 -0.99 16.84 -44.17
CA GLN A 839 -2.31 16.48 -43.64
C GLN A 839 -2.76 15.15 -44.27
N GLN A 840 -3.02 14.13 -43.45
CA GLN A 840 -3.75 12.93 -43.87
C GLN A 840 -5.21 13.04 -43.42
N ALA A 841 -6.14 12.85 -44.35
CA ALA A 841 -7.56 12.78 -44.06
C ALA A 841 -7.98 11.33 -43.78
N VAL A 842 -8.67 11.11 -42.66
CA VAL A 842 -9.17 9.78 -42.25
C VAL A 842 -10.51 9.48 -42.95
N PRO A 843 -10.78 8.24 -43.39
CA PRO A 843 -12.05 7.88 -44.03
C PRO A 843 -13.25 8.04 -43.09
N ALA A 844 -14.40 8.46 -43.63
CA ALA A 844 -15.61 8.77 -42.87
C ALA A 844 -16.34 7.55 -42.24
N ALA A 845 -15.74 6.35 -42.27
CA ALA A 845 -16.29 5.14 -41.65
C ALA A 845 -15.79 4.93 -40.22
N ASP A 846 -14.54 5.30 -39.92
CA ASP A 846 -13.90 5.06 -38.62
C ASP A 846 -14.28 6.10 -37.54
N ALA A 847 -15.06 7.12 -37.91
CA ALA A 847 -15.36 8.28 -37.07
C ALA A 847 -16.08 7.97 -35.74
N PHE A 848 -16.73 6.80 -35.63
CA PHE A 848 -17.39 6.35 -34.39
C PHE A 848 -16.43 5.64 -33.40
N ASN A 849 -15.26 5.19 -33.85
CA ASN A 849 -14.25 4.55 -33.00
C ASN A 849 -13.25 5.56 -32.39
N ALA A 850 -13.38 6.86 -32.70
CA ALA A 850 -12.51 7.93 -32.21
C ALA A 850 -13.00 8.60 -30.91
N THR A 851 -14.26 8.36 -30.54
CA THR A 851 -14.97 8.85 -29.35
C THR A 851 -14.83 7.87 -28.18
N HIS A 852 -14.86 8.35 -26.92
CA HIS A 852 -14.60 7.49 -25.75
C HIS A 852 -15.86 6.96 -25.06
N PHE A 853 -16.91 7.79 -24.96
CA PHE A 853 -18.08 7.51 -24.13
C PHE A 853 -19.24 6.84 -24.89
N LEU A 854 -19.23 6.89 -26.23
CA LEU A 854 -20.03 6.01 -27.08
C LEU A 854 -19.57 4.56 -26.91
N GLY A 855 -20.12 3.89 -25.89
CA GLY A 855 -19.99 2.45 -25.67
C GLY A 855 -20.80 1.62 -26.67
N ASN A 856 -21.32 0.49 -26.22
CA ASN A 856 -22.06 -0.44 -27.08
C ASN A 856 -23.42 0.16 -27.51
N VAL A 857 -23.47 0.75 -28.70
CA VAL A 857 -24.72 1.26 -29.31
C VAL A 857 -25.66 0.09 -29.62
N SER A 858 -26.68 -0.09 -28.77
CA SER A 858 -27.66 -1.18 -28.87
C SER A 858 -28.75 -0.88 -29.90
N SER A 859 -29.04 0.39 -30.17
CA SER A 859 -29.78 0.82 -31.37
C SER A 859 -29.50 2.27 -31.76
N LEU A 860 -29.54 2.57 -33.05
CA LEU A 860 -29.44 3.95 -33.58
C LEU A 860 -30.39 4.12 -34.78
N GLN A 861 -31.40 4.96 -34.60
CA GLN A 861 -32.21 5.55 -35.65
C GLN A 861 -31.81 7.03 -35.77
N LYS A 862 -30.85 7.32 -36.66
CA LYS A 862 -30.29 8.68 -36.81
C LYS A 862 -31.41 9.69 -37.12
N GLY A 863 -31.45 10.80 -36.38
CA GLY A 863 -32.52 11.80 -36.44
C GLY A 863 -33.81 11.43 -35.70
N ALA A 864 -33.85 10.31 -34.95
CA ALA A 864 -35.01 9.90 -34.16
C ALA A 864 -34.64 9.44 -32.74
N GLU A 865 -33.87 8.35 -32.58
CA GLU A 865 -33.53 7.78 -31.26
C GLU A 865 -32.20 7.01 -31.27
N ILE A 866 -31.47 7.03 -30.16
CA ILE A 866 -30.27 6.21 -29.90
C ILE A 866 -30.37 5.60 -28.51
N HIS A 867 -29.98 4.33 -28.39
CA HIS A 867 -29.76 3.63 -27.12
C HIS A 867 -28.34 3.05 -27.14
N LEU A 868 -27.59 3.22 -26.07
CA LEU A 868 -26.25 2.65 -25.92
C LEU A 868 -25.96 2.27 -24.46
N GLU A 869 -25.04 1.33 -24.27
CA GLU A 869 -24.57 0.87 -22.96
C GLU A 869 -23.10 1.22 -22.78
N LYS A 870 -22.79 1.99 -21.72
CA LYS A 870 -21.43 2.31 -21.29
C LYS A 870 -21.21 1.65 -19.93
N GLU A 871 -20.15 0.86 -19.83
CA GLU A 871 -19.63 0.42 -18.53
C GLU A 871 -18.55 1.38 -18.05
N PHE A 872 -18.66 1.79 -16.78
CA PHE A 872 -17.61 2.50 -16.06
C PHE A 872 -16.86 1.51 -15.16
N ASN A 873 -15.56 1.33 -15.39
CA ASN A 873 -14.70 0.50 -14.56
C ASN A 873 -13.29 1.12 -14.41
N LEU A 874 -12.52 0.70 -13.41
CA LEU A 874 -11.23 1.33 -13.11
C LEU A 874 -10.12 1.04 -14.14
N ASP A 875 -10.33 0.07 -15.04
CA ASP A 875 -9.33 -0.34 -16.05
C ASP A 875 -9.47 0.51 -17.34
N SER A 876 -10.70 0.77 -17.80
CA SER A 876 -10.98 1.63 -18.96
C SER A 876 -11.12 3.13 -18.62
N ASP A 877 -11.54 3.44 -17.39
CA ASP A 877 -11.84 4.79 -16.92
C ASP A 877 -10.93 5.15 -15.73
N PRO A 878 -9.59 5.18 -15.90
CA PRO A 878 -8.62 5.25 -14.79
C PRO A 878 -8.72 6.55 -13.97
N TYR A 879 -9.29 7.60 -14.56
CA TYR A 879 -9.61 8.85 -13.90
C TYR A 879 -10.55 8.66 -12.69
N LEU A 880 -11.40 7.62 -12.68
CA LEU A 880 -12.33 7.34 -11.57
C LEU A 880 -11.61 7.08 -10.25
N ALA A 881 -10.38 6.57 -10.28
CA ALA A 881 -9.56 6.41 -9.07
C ALA A 881 -9.14 7.76 -8.44
N ASP A 882 -9.05 8.82 -9.25
CA ASP A 882 -8.74 10.19 -8.82
C ASP A 882 -10.02 11.01 -8.54
N HIS A 883 -11.22 10.44 -8.73
CA HIS A 883 -12.51 11.03 -8.36
C HIS A 883 -13.28 10.03 -7.47
N ALA A 884 -12.68 9.74 -6.31
CA ALA A 884 -13.19 8.82 -5.30
C ALA A 884 -13.39 9.54 -3.96
N ILE A 885 -14.54 9.30 -3.33
CA ILE A 885 -14.86 9.79 -1.98
C ILE A 885 -14.83 8.58 -1.05
N GLU A 886 -14.05 8.66 0.03
CA GLU A 886 -13.82 7.56 1.00
C GLU A 886 -13.41 6.24 0.31
N GLY A 887 -12.59 6.34 -0.74
CA GLY A 887 -12.13 5.19 -1.53
C GLY A 887 -13.18 4.56 -2.46
N THR A 888 -14.43 5.04 -2.47
CA THR A 888 -15.46 4.65 -3.45
C THR A 888 -15.37 5.55 -4.68
N PRO A 889 -15.17 5.03 -5.90
CA PRO A 889 -15.15 5.84 -7.12
C PRO A 889 -16.56 6.33 -7.51
N TYR A 890 -16.65 7.60 -7.93
CA TYR A 890 -17.87 8.24 -8.45
C TYR A 890 -17.62 8.68 -9.89
N VAL A 891 -18.61 8.55 -10.77
CA VAL A 891 -18.51 9.14 -12.11
C VAL A 891 -18.74 10.67 -12.01
N PRO A 892 -17.79 11.53 -12.43
CA PRO A 892 -17.94 12.97 -12.42
C PRO A 892 -19.02 13.43 -13.41
N GLY A 893 -19.80 14.45 -13.03
CA GLY A 893 -20.85 15.00 -13.89
C GLY A 893 -20.35 15.50 -15.25
N VAL A 894 -19.12 16.03 -15.31
CA VAL A 894 -18.50 16.49 -16.56
C VAL A 894 -18.26 15.37 -17.60
N MET A 895 -18.08 14.13 -17.14
CA MET A 895 -17.96 12.97 -18.05
C MET A 895 -19.32 12.58 -18.62
N GLY A 896 -20.41 12.80 -17.87
CA GLY A 896 -21.77 12.74 -18.38
C GLY A 896 -22.05 13.80 -19.46
N ILE A 897 -21.50 15.01 -19.32
CA ILE A 897 -21.60 16.07 -20.34
C ILE A 897 -20.88 15.68 -21.64
N GLU A 898 -19.65 15.14 -21.57
CA GLU A 898 -18.95 14.63 -22.76
C GLU A 898 -19.73 13.46 -23.39
N THR A 899 -20.22 12.52 -22.59
CA THR A 899 -21.11 11.43 -23.05
C THR A 899 -22.32 11.97 -23.82
N PHE A 900 -22.98 13.03 -23.33
CA PHE A 900 -24.10 13.66 -24.02
C PHE A 900 -23.69 14.40 -25.32
N MET A 901 -22.53 15.06 -25.35
CA MET A 901 -22.02 15.72 -26.56
C MET A 901 -21.70 14.70 -27.67
N GLU A 902 -21.08 13.57 -27.32
CA GLU A 902 -20.86 12.47 -28.27
C GLU A 902 -22.20 11.82 -28.71
N THR A 903 -23.13 11.58 -27.78
CA THR A 903 -24.46 11.00 -28.06
C THR A 903 -25.27 11.91 -29.00
N ALA A 904 -25.26 13.22 -28.78
CA ALA A 904 -25.91 14.20 -29.65
C ALA A 904 -25.29 14.21 -31.06
N ASN A 905 -23.95 14.18 -31.16
CA ASN A 905 -23.25 14.12 -32.43
C ASN A 905 -23.57 12.83 -33.22
N ALA A 906 -23.62 11.68 -32.55
CA ALA A 906 -24.02 10.40 -33.16
C ALA A 906 -25.47 10.44 -33.69
N LEU A 907 -26.40 10.95 -32.88
CA LEU A 907 -27.84 10.97 -33.17
C LEU A 907 -28.23 12.00 -34.25
N LEU A 908 -27.67 13.21 -34.19
CA LEU A 908 -28.01 14.32 -35.10
C LEU A 908 -27.07 14.40 -36.31
N GLY A 909 -25.85 13.85 -36.21
CA GLY A 909 -24.82 13.97 -37.24
C GLY A 909 -24.08 15.31 -37.25
N GLN A 910 -24.22 16.12 -36.20
CA GLN A 910 -23.52 17.38 -35.99
C GLN A 910 -23.24 17.57 -34.50
N VAL A 911 -22.07 18.11 -34.17
CA VAL A 911 -21.73 18.47 -32.78
C VAL A 911 -22.53 19.71 -32.38
N PRO A 912 -23.35 19.68 -31.31
CA PRO A 912 -24.09 20.85 -30.87
C PRO A 912 -23.16 21.93 -30.30
N GLN A 913 -23.64 23.18 -30.21
CA GLN A 913 -22.85 24.26 -29.60
C GLN A 913 -22.53 23.97 -28.12
N GLY A 914 -23.43 23.25 -27.45
CA GLY A 914 -23.28 22.75 -26.09
C GLY A 914 -24.55 22.06 -25.60
N LEU A 915 -24.87 22.17 -24.31
CA LEU A 915 -26.04 21.57 -23.67
C LEU A 915 -26.86 22.61 -22.87
N LYS A 916 -28.15 22.32 -22.68
CA LYS A 916 -29.10 23.06 -21.84
C LYS A 916 -29.92 22.10 -20.98
N ASP A 917 -30.56 22.60 -19.92
CA ASP A 917 -31.36 21.80 -18.97
C ASP A 917 -30.56 20.59 -18.41
N VAL A 918 -29.30 20.83 -18.01
CA VAL A 918 -28.41 19.79 -17.48
C VAL A 918 -28.75 19.54 -16.01
N HIS A 919 -28.99 18.29 -15.61
CA HIS A 919 -29.30 17.92 -14.22
C HIS A 919 -28.52 16.70 -13.76
N PHE A 920 -28.09 16.73 -12.50
CA PHE A 920 -27.33 15.68 -11.82
C PHE A 920 -28.17 15.10 -10.66
N TYR A 921 -29.05 14.13 -10.96
CA TYR A 921 -30.03 13.60 -10.00
C TYR A 921 -29.45 12.61 -8.98
N LEU A 922 -28.62 11.66 -9.44
CA LEU A 922 -28.07 10.58 -8.61
C LEU A 922 -26.64 10.25 -9.03
N PRO A 923 -25.69 10.11 -8.10
CA PRO A 923 -24.32 9.69 -8.42
C PRO A 923 -24.29 8.25 -8.94
N ILE A 924 -23.49 8.01 -9.97
CA ILE A 924 -23.07 6.67 -10.40
C ILE A 924 -21.85 6.30 -9.54
N LYS A 925 -21.93 5.19 -8.79
CA LYS A 925 -20.87 4.76 -7.85
C LYS A 925 -20.38 3.35 -8.19
N LEU A 926 -19.07 3.12 -8.22
CA LEU A 926 -18.47 1.80 -8.42
C LEU A 926 -18.33 1.08 -7.08
N LEU A 927 -19.45 0.56 -6.56
CA LEU A 927 -19.50 -0.05 -5.22
C LEU A 927 -18.55 -1.25 -5.11
N ARG A 928 -17.64 -1.21 -4.12
CA ARG A 928 -16.56 -2.20 -3.95
C ARG A 928 -15.66 -2.34 -5.21
N ASN A 929 -15.44 -1.22 -5.91
CA ASN A 929 -14.69 -1.09 -7.16
C ASN A 929 -15.19 -2.00 -8.31
N ARG A 930 -16.44 -2.46 -8.24
CA ARG A 930 -17.05 -3.24 -9.32
C ARG A 930 -17.43 -2.34 -10.49
N PRO A 931 -17.33 -2.83 -11.73
CA PRO A 931 -17.88 -2.15 -12.89
C PRO A 931 -19.35 -1.78 -12.72
N GLN A 932 -19.74 -0.61 -13.22
CA GLN A 932 -21.13 -0.15 -13.22
C GLN A 932 -21.56 0.19 -14.65
N ALA A 933 -22.39 -0.68 -15.22
CA ALA A 933 -23.06 -0.42 -16.49
C ALA A 933 -24.15 0.64 -16.33
N VAL A 934 -24.26 1.53 -17.31
CA VAL A 934 -25.36 2.48 -17.48
C VAL A 934 -25.90 2.41 -18.91
N ARG A 935 -27.20 2.66 -19.07
CA ARG A 935 -27.83 2.91 -20.37
C ARG A 935 -27.87 4.41 -20.60
N VAL A 936 -27.57 4.83 -21.83
CA VAL A 936 -27.72 6.21 -22.28
C VAL A 936 -28.74 6.22 -23.42
N ILE A 937 -29.75 7.08 -23.29
CA ILE A 937 -30.88 7.16 -24.22
C ILE A 937 -30.93 8.59 -24.75
N GLY A 938 -30.87 8.76 -26.07
CA GLY A 938 -31.00 10.05 -26.75
C GLY A 938 -32.19 10.04 -27.71
N LYS A 939 -33.03 11.07 -27.65
CA LYS A 939 -34.24 11.23 -28.50
C LYS A 939 -34.20 12.56 -29.22
N ALA A 940 -34.33 12.55 -30.54
CA ALA A 940 -34.27 13.73 -31.40
C ALA A 940 -35.65 14.32 -31.64
N SER A 941 -35.71 15.63 -31.84
CA SER A 941 -36.89 16.41 -32.19
C SER A 941 -36.46 17.51 -33.16
N GLY A 942 -36.43 17.18 -34.46
CA GLY A 942 -35.82 18.02 -35.48
C GLY A 942 -34.31 18.16 -35.27
N ASN A 943 -33.83 19.39 -35.09
CA ASN A 943 -32.40 19.68 -34.90
C ASN A 943 -31.95 19.65 -33.43
N GLU A 944 -32.85 19.41 -32.48
CA GLU A 944 -32.49 19.24 -31.06
C GLU A 944 -32.60 17.77 -30.62
N ALA A 945 -31.90 17.40 -29.57
CA ALA A 945 -32.07 16.13 -28.88
C ALA A 945 -32.13 16.29 -27.35
N SER A 946 -32.92 15.45 -26.68
CA SER A 946 -32.93 15.25 -25.24
C SER A 946 -32.26 13.92 -24.90
N MET A 947 -31.39 13.89 -23.89
CA MET A 947 -30.65 12.69 -23.49
C MET A 947 -30.76 12.44 -21.99
N GLU A 948 -30.74 11.16 -21.61
CA GLU A 948 -30.75 10.70 -20.22
C GLU A 948 -29.77 9.53 -20.01
N ILE A 949 -29.16 9.47 -18.82
CA ILE A 949 -28.30 8.37 -18.37
C ILE A 949 -29.01 7.70 -17.19
N GLU A 950 -29.17 6.38 -17.26
CA GLU A 950 -29.89 5.59 -16.24
C GLU A 950 -29.20 4.24 -15.94
N SER A 951 -29.50 3.64 -14.79
CA SER A 951 -29.03 2.30 -14.41
C SER A 951 -30.08 1.49 -13.68
N ASP A 952 -29.94 0.16 -13.75
CA ASP A 952 -30.67 -0.76 -12.90
C ASP A 952 -29.80 -1.15 -11.70
N PHE A 953 -30.35 -1.05 -10.48
CA PHE A 953 -29.68 -1.59 -9.31
C PHE A 953 -29.84 -3.11 -9.31
N ILE A 954 -28.78 -3.85 -9.62
CA ILE A 954 -28.78 -5.31 -9.76
C ILE A 954 -27.95 -5.94 -8.63
N ASN A 955 -28.49 -6.98 -8.00
CA ASN A 955 -27.79 -7.69 -6.92
C ASN A 955 -26.82 -8.76 -7.43
N SER A 956 -26.04 -9.37 -6.52
CA SER A 956 -25.04 -10.40 -6.84
C SER A 956 -25.60 -11.71 -7.45
N LYS A 957 -26.92 -11.84 -7.60
CA LYS A 957 -27.58 -12.96 -8.28
C LYS A 957 -28.18 -12.56 -9.64
N GLY A 958 -27.85 -11.37 -10.16
CA GLY A 958 -28.36 -10.86 -11.43
C GLY A 958 -29.81 -10.34 -11.39
N VAL A 959 -30.40 -10.21 -10.20
CA VAL A 959 -31.80 -9.77 -10.05
C VAL A 959 -31.87 -8.25 -9.88
N LYS A 960 -32.71 -7.57 -10.68
CA LYS A 960 -33.03 -6.14 -10.55
C LYS A 960 -33.80 -5.88 -9.25
N MET A 961 -33.29 -4.94 -8.46
CA MET A 961 -33.78 -4.55 -7.14
C MET A 961 -34.40 -3.14 -7.19
N GLY A 962 -35.72 -3.09 -7.39
CA GLY A 962 -36.49 -1.84 -7.43
C GLY A 962 -36.48 -1.13 -8.79
N ASN A 963 -36.83 0.16 -8.76
CA ASN A 963 -37.00 0.97 -9.96
C ASN A 963 -35.66 1.34 -10.62
N THR A 964 -35.70 1.60 -11.92
CA THR A 964 -34.58 2.18 -12.68
C THR A 964 -34.19 3.53 -12.08
N ARG A 965 -32.89 3.80 -11.95
CA ARG A 965 -32.33 5.05 -11.42
C ARG A 965 -31.90 5.95 -12.56
N ARG A 966 -32.52 7.13 -12.69
CA ARG A 966 -32.03 8.19 -13.56
C ARG A 966 -30.88 8.92 -12.86
N HIS A 967 -29.76 9.07 -13.55
CA HIS A 967 -28.54 9.71 -13.04
C HIS A 967 -28.42 11.13 -13.56
N PHE A 968 -28.32 11.29 -14.88
CA PHE A 968 -28.08 12.58 -15.53
C PHE A 968 -29.11 12.82 -16.64
N THR A 969 -29.43 14.08 -16.94
CA THR A 969 -30.15 14.48 -18.16
C THR A 969 -29.56 15.75 -18.76
N ALA A 970 -29.74 15.94 -20.07
CA ALA A 970 -29.49 17.20 -20.77
C ALA A 970 -30.32 17.29 -22.05
N LYS A 971 -30.38 18.49 -22.65
CA LYS A 971 -30.80 18.71 -24.04
C LYS A 971 -29.69 19.41 -24.80
N THR A 972 -29.67 19.29 -26.13
CA THR A 972 -28.75 20.03 -26.99
C THR A 972 -29.05 21.52 -27.02
N LEU A 973 -28.02 22.35 -26.96
CA LEU A 973 -28.11 23.80 -27.12
C LEU A 973 -27.97 24.17 -28.60
N GLY A 974 -29.07 24.62 -29.21
CA GLY A 974 -29.12 25.01 -30.63
C GLY A 974 -28.55 26.39 -30.94
N SER A 975 -28.53 27.29 -29.95
CA SER A 975 -27.93 28.64 -30.04
C SER A 975 -27.69 29.19 -28.65
N PHE A 976 -26.50 29.75 -28.40
CA PHE A 976 -26.13 30.35 -27.11
C PHE A 976 -25.85 31.86 -27.23
N THR A 977 -26.25 32.64 -26.23
CA THR A 977 -26.01 34.10 -26.17
C THR A 977 -24.97 34.41 -25.11
N SER A 978 -23.70 34.51 -25.50
CA SER A 978 -22.60 34.83 -24.58
C SER A 978 -22.82 36.16 -23.85
N THR A 979 -22.57 36.16 -22.54
CA THR A 979 -22.55 37.35 -21.69
C THR A 979 -21.13 37.86 -21.42
N TRP A 980 -20.10 37.24 -22.03
CA TRP A 980 -18.68 37.53 -21.77
C TRP A 980 -18.32 39.01 -21.79
N GLU A 981 -18.70 39.77 -22.82
CA GLU A 981 -18.35 41.20 -22.94
C GLU A 981 -18.90 42.07 -21.78
N SER A 982 -19.88 41.59 -21.00
CA SER A 982 -20.38 42.28 -19.80
C SER A 982 -19.47 42.12 -18.56
N VAL A 983 -18.65 41.06 -18.52
CA VAL A 983 -17.76 40.71 -17.38
C VAL A 983 -16.27 40.79 -17.73
N LYS A 984 -15.93 40.72 -19.02
CA LYS A 984 -14.56 40.67 -19.58
C LYS A 984 -13.62 41.72 -18.99
N ALA A 985 -14.07 42.97 -18.83
CA ALA A 985 -13.24 44.04 -18.27
C ALA A 985 -12.81 43.77 -16.81
N GLU A 986 -13.62 43.04 -16.04
CA GLU A 986 -13.32 42.66 -14.65
C GLU A 986 -12.59 41.32 -14.56
N ALA A 987 -12.93 40.36 -15.43
CA ALA A 987 -12.28 39.06 -15.53
C ALA A 987 -10.81 39.18 -15.99
N MET A 988 -10.54 40.06 -16.96
CA MET A 988 -9.18 40.37 -17.44
C MET A 988 -8.37 41.23 -16.44
N SER A 989 -8.98 41.71 -15.36
CA SER A 989 -8.30 42.51 -14.34
C SER A 989 -7.57 41.61 -13.35
N GLY A 990 -6.23 41.65 -13.39
CA GLY A 990 -5.37 40.96 -12.42
C GLY A 990 -4.89 39.57 -12.84
N LEU A 991 -4.98 39.17 -14.11
CA LEU A 991 -4.53 37.85 -14.61
C LEU A 991 -3.08 37.45 -14.25
N ASN A 992 -2.23 38.44 -13.97
CA ASN A 992 -0.83 38.25 -13.56
C ASN A 992 -0.60 38.53 -12.06
N GLY A 993 -1.66 38.49 -11.24
CA GLY A 993 -1.57 38.62 -9.79
C GLY A 993 -0.99 37.36 -9.13
N ALA A 994 -0.40 37.52 -7.95
CA ALA A 994 -0.03 36.39 -7.11
C ALA A 994 -1.29 35.64 -6.64
N TYR A 995 -1.17 34.34 -6.37
CA TYR A 995 -2.28 33.55 -5.85
C TYR A 995 -2.64 33.98 -4.43
N ALA A 996 -3.91 34.32 -4.22
CA ALA A 996 -4.52 34.49 -2.91
C ALA A 996 -4.80 33.15 -2.22
N VAL A 997 -4.92 32.06 -2.99
CA VAL A 997 -4.95 30.67 -2.49
C VAL A 997 -4.13 29.78 -3.42
N THR A 998 -3.18 29.05 -2.85
CA THR A 998 -2.29 28.13 -3.59
C THR A 998 -3.01 26.84 -4.01
N LYS A 999 -2.45 26.13 -5.00
CA LYS A 999 -2.93 24.79 -5.41
C LYS A 999 -2.98 23.82 -4.23
N GLU A 1000 -1.99 23.89 -3.36
CA GLU A 1000 -1.80 23.05 -2.18
C GLU A 1000 -2.85 23.34 -1.10
N GLU A 1001 -3.46 24.52 -1.08
CA GLU A 1001 -4.56 24.88 -0.18
C GLU A 1001 -5.93 24.52 -0.77
N ILE A 1002 -6.07 24.56 -2.10
CA ILE A 1002 -7.27 24.11 -2.82
C ILE A 1002 -7.47 22.60 -2.62
N TYR A 1003 -6.44 21.80 -2.89
CA TYR A 1003 -6.50 20.33 -2.81
C TYR A 1003 -6.20 19.76 -1.40
N LYS A 1004 -6.18 20.61 -0.37
CA LYS A 1004 -6.43 20.22 1.03
C LYS A 1004 -7.92 20.18 1.38
N LYS A 1005 -8.78 20.83 0.60
CA LYS A 1005 -10.24 20.84 0.81
C LYS A 1005 -10.98 19.90 -0.14
N TYR A 1006 -10.60 19.88 -1.41
CA TYR A 1006 -11.17 18.97 -2.40
C TYR A 1006 -10.63 17.55 -2.25
N PHE A 1007 -11.50 16.55 -2.42
CA PHE A 1007 -11.14 15.12 -2.47
C PHE A 1007 -10.42 14.69 -3.77
N HIS A 1008 -10.21 15.64 -4.70
CA HIS A 1008 -9.75 15.37 -6.06
C HIS A 1008 -8.28 14.92 -6.14
N GLY A 1009 -8.08 13.71 -6.66
CA GLY A 1009 -6.78 13.18 -7.04
C GLY A 1009 -6.23 13.80 -8.33
N PRO A 1010 -4.97 13.51 -8.72
CA PRO A 1010 -4.22 14.31 -9.69
C PRO A 1010 -4.86 14.53 -11.07
N SER A 1011 -5.64 13.57 -11.59
CA SER A 1011 -6.39 13.73 -12.86
C SER A 1011 -7.48 14.82 -12.81
N PHE A 1012 -7.88 15.27 -11.62
CA PHE A 1012 -8.88 16.31 -11.36
C PHE A 1012 -8.30 17.57 -10.68
N GLN A 1013 -6.97 17.63 -10.50
CA GLN A 1013 -6.30 18.80 -9.92
C GLN A 1013 -6.02 19.87 -10.98
N VAL A 1014 -7.10 20.37 -11.58
CA VAL A 1014 -7.13 21.29 -12.73
C VAL A 1014 -6.80 22.75 -12.39
N LEU A 1015 -6.88 23.15 -11.12
CA LEU A 1015 -6.51 24.51 -10.70
C LEU A 1015 -5.00 24.61 -10.43
N GLY A 1016 -4.37 25.66 -10.97
CA GLY A 1016 -3.02 26.09 -10.66
C GLY A 1016 -2.95 27.03 -9.45
N GLY A 1017 -4.06 27.69 -9.11
CA GLY A 1017 -4.21 28.59 -7.98
C GLY A 1017 -5.40 29.54 -8.18
N ILE A 1018 -5.83 30.22 -7.11
CA ILE A 1018 -6.86 31.26 -7.16
C ILE A 1018 -6.19 32.62 -6.94
N VAL A 1019 -6.38 33.54 -7.89
CA VAL A 1019 -5.81 34.89 -7.88
C VAL A 1019 -6.65 35.82 -7.01
N ARG A 1020 -7.98 35.74 -7.10
CA ARG A 1020 -8.91 36.37 -6.14
C ARG A 1020 -10.17 35.54 -5.94
N VAL A 1021 -10.76 35.67 -4.76
CA VAL A 1021 -12.10 35.17 -4.43
C VAL A 1021 -12.79 36.21 -3.54
N ASP A 1022 -14.01 36.58 -3.91
CA ASP A 1022 -14.83 37.56 -3.21
C ASP A 1022 -16.32 37.14 -3.24
N LYS A 1023 -17.21 37.95 -2.66
CA LYS A 1023 -18.65 37.59 -2.56
C LYS A 1023 -19.37 37.57 -3.92
N HIS A 1024 -18.84 38.24 -4.94
CA HIS A 1024 -19.48 38.38 -6.25
C HIS A 1024 -18.75 37.59 -7.33
N SER A 1025 -17.43 37.38 -7.21
CA SER A 1025 -16.65 36.65 -8.22
C SER A 1025 -15.48 35.83 -7.65
N SER A 1026 -14.95 34.96 -8.50
CA SER A 1026 -13.69 34.24 -8.30
C SER A 1026 -12.88 34.26 -9.60
N LEU A 1027 -11.56 34.46 -9.50
CA LEU A 1027 -10.63 34.39 -10.62
C LEU A 1027 -9.55 33.36 -10.29
N ALA A 1028 -9.49 32.29 -11.07
CA ALA A 1028 -8.54 31.19 -10.91
C ALA A 1028 -7.77 30.92 -12.21
N VAL A 1029 -6.65 30.20 -12.07
CA VAL A 1029 -5.85 29.72 -13.19
C VAL A 1029 -6.11 28.23 -13.39
N TYR A 1030 -6.47 27.85 -14.61
CA TYR A 1030 -6.45 26.46 -15.07
C TYR A 1030 -5.03 26.08 -15.47
N ASN A 1031 -4.55 24.94 -14.98
CA ASN A 1031 -3.35 24.28 -15.49
C ASN A 1031 -3.71 22.89 -16.03
N THR A 1032 -3.08 22.47 -17.12
CA THR A 1032 -3.14 21.06 -17.56
C THR A 1032 -2.71 20.12 -16.44
N THR A 1033 -3.44 19.02 -16.26
CA THR A 1033 -3.24 18.09 -15.15
C THR A 1033 -1.96 17.26 -15.31
N PRO A 1034 -1.24 16.95 -14.21
CA PRO A 1034 0.03 16.20 -14.26
C PRO A 1034 -0.17 14.70 -14.55
N ARG A 1035 -1.42 14.24 -14.69
CA ARG A 1035 -1.80 12.89 -15.07
C ARG A 1035 -2.88 12.96 -16.16
N PRO A 1036 -2.73 12.24 -17.29
CA PRO A 1036 -3.80 12.09 -18.27
C PRO A 1036 -5.02 11.36 -17.67
N GLN A 1037 -6.22 11.74 -18.09
CA GLN A 1037 -7.47 11.06 -17.71
C GLN A 1037 -7.62 9.69 -18.40
N TRP A 1038 -6.78 9.40 -19.39
CA TRP A 1038 -6.89 8.28 -20.33
C TRP A 1038 -5.54 7.56 -20.47
N ASN A 1039 -5.56 6.25 -20.71
CA ASN A 1039 -4.34 5.45 -20.87
C ASN A 1039 -3.75 5.49 -22.30
N ASP A 1040 -4.51 5.98 -23.29
CA ASP A 1040 -4.17 5.90 -24.72
C ASP A 1040 -3.79 7.26 -25.35
N CYS A 1041 -3.43 7.22 -26.64
CA CYS A 1041 -3.08 8.38 -27.46
C CYS A 1041 -4.12 9.53 -27.45
N PRO A 1042 -3.72 10.78 -27.79
CA PRO A 1042 -4.57 11.96 -27.71
C PRO A 1042 -5.94 11.80 -28.39
N ARG A 1043 -7.00 11.96 -27.60
CA ARG A 1043 -8.41 11.82 -28.02
C ARG A 1043 -9.03 13.18 -28.36
N THR A 1044 -10.02 13.19 -29.25
CA THR A 1044 -10.82 14.40 -29.53
C THR A 1044 -11.95 14.51 -28.52
N LEU A 1045 -12.07 15.66 -27.84
CA LEU A 1045 -13.10 15.93 -26.84
C LEU A 1045 -14.08 16.99 -27.37
N LEU A 1046 -15.38 16.75 -27.26
CA LEU A 1046 -16.44 17.63 -27.77
C LEU A 1046 -16.96 18.61 -26.72
N ALA A 1047 -16.88 18.24 -25.44
CA ALA A 1047 -17.22 19.07 -24.28
C ALA A 1047 -16.01 19.75 -23.64
N ASN A 1048 -14.81 19.18 -23.77
CA ASN A 1048 -13.62 19.57 -22.98
C ASN A 1048 -13.89 19.50 -21.45
N PRO A 1049 -14.22 18.30 -20.90
CA PRO A 1049 -14.73 18.14 -19.53
C PRO A 1049 -13.83 18.71 -18.43
N MET A 1050 -12.51 18.73 -18.61
CA MET A 1050 -11.58 19.30 -17.62
C MET A 1050 -11.64 20.83 -17.53
N LEU A 1051 -12.16 21.52 -18.55
CA LEU A 1051 -12.42 22.97 -18.48
C LEU A 1051 -13.73 23.27 -17.73
N ILE A 1052 -14.76 22.44 -17.94
CA ILE A 1052 -16.02 22.50 -17.19
C ILE A 1052 -15.78 22.18 -15.71
N GLU A 1053 -14.96 21.16 -15.43
CA GLU A 1053 -14.53 20.79 -14.07
C GLU A 1053 -13.78 21.93 -13.37
N ALA A 1054 -12.88 22.61 -14.09
CA ALA A 1054 -12.16 23.74 -13.54
C ALA A 1054 -13.08 24.93 -13.21
N ALA A 1055 -14.12 25.16 -14.01
CA ALA A 1055 -15.16 26.13 -13.71
C ALA A 1055 -15.99 25.72 -12.46
N PHE A 1056 -16.39 24.45 -12.35
CA PHE A 1056 -17.07 23.92 -11.17
C PHE A 1056 -16.22 24.08 -9.89
N GLN A 1057 -14.93 23.79 -9.95
CA GLN A 1057 -14.01 23.94 -8.81
C GLN A 1057 -13.75 25.41 -8.47
N CYS A 1058 -13.76 26.32 -9.45
CA CYS A 1058 -13.65 27.77 -9.19
C CYS A 1058 -14.87 28.28 -8.40
N CYS A 1059 -16.10 27.99 -8.88
CA CYS A 1059 -17.34 28.36 -8.21
C CYS A 1059 -17.52 27.66 -6.85
N GLY A 1060 -17.22 26.36 -6.76
CA GLY A 1060 -17.32 25.62 -5.50
C GLY A 1060 -16.31 26.08 -4.44
N PHE A 1061 -15.14 26.57 -4.83
CA PHE A 1061 -14.21 27.19 -3.87
C PHE A 1061 -14.70 28.57 -3.40
N GLN A 1062 -15.40 29.32 -4.25
CA GLN A 1062 -16.09 30.54 -3.84
C GLN A 1062 -17.19 30.25 -2.82
N ASP A 1063 -18.01 29.21 -3.03
CA ASP A 1063 -19.01 28.74 -2.06
C ASP A 1063 -18.37 28.35 -0.71
N MET A 1064 -17.28 27.56 -0.74
CA MET A 1064 -16.53 27.22 0.48
C MET A 1064 -15.94 28.44 1.20
N SER A 1065 -15.58 29.48 0.47
CA SER A 1065 -14.93 30.68 1.02
C SER A 1065 -15.92 31.69 1.60
N ILE A 1066 -17.13 31.77 1.05
CA ILE A 1066 -18.13 32.81 1.36
C ILE A 1066 -19.33 32.25 2.14
N GLU A 1067 -19.85 31.09 1.75
CA GLU A 1067 -21.01 30.43 2.37
C GLU A 1067 -20.61 29.30 3.34
N HIS A 1068 -19.30 29.03 3.45
CA HIS A 1068 -18.67 28.05 4.35
C HIS A 1068 -19.21 26.61 4.20
N LYS A 1069 -19.62 26.22 3.00
CA LYS A 1069 -20.14 24.89 2.66
C LYS A 1069 -19.36 24.30 1.49
N MET A 1070 -19.15 22.98 1.53
CA MET A 1070 -18.76 22.22 0.34
C MET A 1070 -20.01 22.04 -0.53
N THR A 1071 -19.95 22.44 -1.80
CA THR A 1071 -21.06 22.29 -2.76
C THR A 1071 -20.74 21.27 -3.85
N LEU A 1072 -21.75 20.52 -4.28
CA LEU A 1072 -21.70 19.56 -5.39
C LEU A 1072 -22.58 20.03 -6.57
N PRO A 1073 -22.25 19.70 -7.83
CA PRO A 1073 -23.10 19.99 -8.98
C PRO A 1073 -24.51 19.39 -8.84
N ASP A 1074 -25.54 20.23 -9.01
CA ASP A 1074 -26.97 19.85 -9.08
C ASP A 1074 -27.53 20.03 -10.51
N GLY A 1075 -27.11 21.09 -11.21
CA GLY A 1075 -27.45 21.29 -12.61
C GLY A 1075 -26.78 22.49 -13.29
N ILE A 1076 -27.13 22.71 -14.55
CA ILE A 1076 -26.71 23.87 -15.37
C ILE A 1076 -27.89 24.29 -16.25
N ALA A 1077 -28.19 25.59 -16.32
CA ALA A 1077 -29.18 26.09 -17.27
C ALA A 1077 -28.67 25.95 -18.72
N GLU A 1078 -27.50 26.50 -19.05
CA GLU A 1078 -26.82 26.34 -20.35
C GLU A 1078 -25.30 26.22 -20.18
N VAL A 1079 -24.65 25.38 -20.98
CA VAL A 1079 -23.19 25.29 -21.12
C VAL A 1079 -22.83 25.25 -22.60
N ALA A 1080 -21.95 26.15 -23.04
CA ALA A 1080 -21.55 26.30 -24.43
C ALA A 1080 -20.03 26.13 -24.59
N VAL A 1081 -19.63 25.44 -25.65
CA VAL A 1081 -18.22 25.18 -25.97
C VAL A 1081 -17.88 25.89 -27.27
N PHE A 1082 -16.99 26.87 -27.17
CA PHE A 1082 -16.51 27.68 -28.28
C PHE A 1082 -15.26 27.08 -28.92
N ASN A 1083 -14.34 26.54 -28.10
CA ASN A 1083 -13.12 25.88 -28.58
C ASN A 1083 -13.05 24.40 -28.15
N ARG A 1084 -12.83 23.53 -29.14
CA ARG A 1084 -12.70 22.06 -29.00
C ARG A 1084 -11.28 21.56 -29.35
N GLN A 1085 -10.32 22.46 -29.49
CA GLN A 1085 -8.90 22.09 -29.55
C GLN A 1085 -8.42 21.58 -28.19
N VAL A 1086 -7.25 20.94 -28.17
CA VAL A 1086 -6.54 20.61 -26.93
C VAL A 1086 -6.23 21.91 -26.18
N PRO A 1087 -6.59 22.04 -24.89
CA PRO A 1087 -6.28 23.24 -24.11
C PRO A 1087 -4.78 23.51 -24.03
N PRO A 1088 -4.33 24.79 -24.08
CA PRO A 1088 -2.96 25.14 -23.75
C PRO A 1088 -2.67 24.85 -22.28
N ALA A 1089 -1.38 24.80 -21.92
CA ALA A 1089 -0.93 24.48 -20.57
C ALA A 1089 -1.50 25.38 -19.45
N GLN A 1090 -1.95 26.59 -19.81
CA GLN A 1090 -2.56 27.56 -18.91
C GLN A 1090 -3.77 28.23 -19.57
N LEU A 1091 -4.89 28.32 -18.84
CA LEU A 1091 -6.06 29.16 -19.14
C LEU A 1091 -6.53 29.87 -17.86
N TYR A 1092 -7.49 30.77 -17.98
CA TYR A 1092 -8.10 31.50 -16.87
C TYR A 1092 -9.58 31.13 -16.70
N LEU A 1093 -10.04 31.24 -15.47
CA LEU A 1093 -11.35 30.83 -15.01
C LEU A 1093 -11.95 31.99 -14.22
N TYR A 1094 -13.11 32.48 -14.63
CA TYR A 1094 -13.83 33.52 -13.90
C TYR A 1094 -15.22 33.02 -13.54
N GLY A 1095 -15.49 32.85 -12.24
CA GLY A 1095 -16.80 32.54 -11.68
C GLY A 1095 -17.51 33.81 -11.21
N VAL A 1096 -18.82 33.89 -11.42
CA VAL A 1096 -19.67 35.02 -11.01
C VAL A 1096 -20.88 34.49 -10.26
N SER A 1097 -20.97 34.81 -8.97
CA SER A 1097 -22.12 34.44 -8.16
C SER A 1097 -23.34 35.26 -8.55
N ARG A 1098 -24.46 34.56 -8.79
CA ARG A 1098 -25.79 35.11 -9.02
C ARG A 1098 -26.68 35.02 -7.78
N GLY A 1099 -26.10 34.67 -6.62
CA GLY A 1099 -26.81 34.45 -5.36
C GLY A 1099 -27.28 33.00 -5.21
N ASN A 1100 -28.49 32.81 -4.68
CA ASN A 1100 -29.05 31.50 -4.38
C ASN A 1100 -30.44 31.33 -4.98
N THR A 1101 -30.80 30.08 -5.28
CA THR A 1101 -32.16 29.69 -5.67
C THR A 1101 -33.11 29.67 -4.45
N ALA A 1102 -34.42 29.59 -4.69
CA ALA A 1102 -35.42 29.54 -3.62
C ALA A 1102 -35.35 28.26 -2.75
N ASP A 1103 -34.80 27.17 -3.29
CA ASP A 1103 -34.47 25.93 -2.57
C ASP A 1103 -33.04 25.94 -1.96
N GLY A 1104 -32.33 27.07 -2.01
CA GLY A 1104 -31.10 27.32 -1.25
C GLY A 1104 -29.78 26.94 -1.94
N LYS A 1105 -29.83 26.42 -3.17
CA LYS A 1105 -28.64 26.10 -3.98
C LYS A 1105 -27.90 27.39 -4.33
N THR A 1106 -26.58 27.34 -4.45
CA THR A 1106 -25.78 28.44 -4.98
C THR A 1106 -25.93 28.47 -6.51
N LEU A 1107 -25.98 29.68 -7.08
CA LEU A 1107 -26.17 29.91 -8.51
C LEU A 1107 -25.01 30.73 -9.06
N HIS A 1108 -24.37 30.26 -10.13
CA HIS A 1108 -23.20 30.91 -10.73
C HIS A 1108 -23.27 30.94 -12.26
N ASP A 1109 -22.61 31.92 -12.87
CA ASP A 1109 -22.13 31.83 -14.24
C ASP A 1109 -20.60 31.65 -14.21
N ALA A 1110 -20.02 30.97 -15.19
CA ALA A 1110 -18.57 30.76 -15.26
C ALA A 1110 -18.03 30.84 -16.69
N TYR A 1111 -16.81 31.38 -16.82
CA TYR A 1111 -16.16 31.68 -18.09
C TYR A 1111 -14.74 31.11 -18.08
N VAL A 1112 -14.39 30.30 -19.09
CA VAL A 1112 -13.04 29.77 -19.31
C VAL A 1112 -12.43 30.46 -20.51
N PHE A 1113 -11.29 31.12 -20.36
CA PHE A 1113 -10.74 32.02 -21.38
C PHE A 1113 -9.20 32.06 -21.40
N ASP A 1114 -8.61 32.53 -22.50
CA ASP A 1114 -7.16 32.71 -22.63
C ASP A 1114 -6.66 34.11 -22.22
N ALA A 1115 -5.34 34.32 -22.23
CA ALA A 1115 -4.71 35.59 -21.88
C ALA A 1115 -5.05 36.76 -22.82
N GLN A 1116 -5.73 36.49 -23.95
CA GLN A 1116 -6.21 37.49 -24.91
C GLN A 1116 -7.71 37.79 -24.74
N GLY A 1117 -8.40 37.04 -23.88
CA GLY A 1117 -9.83 37.17 -23.62
C GLY A 1117 -10.71 36.47 -24.65
N ASN A 1118 -10.21 35.44 -25.34
CA ASN A 1118 -11.04 34.54 -26.13
C ASN A 1118 -11.64 33.45 -25.23
N VAL A 1119 -12.95 33.24 -25.31
CA VAL A 1119 -13.66 32.23 -24.51
C VAL A 1119 -13.52 30.84 -25.14
N TRP A 1120 -13.27 29.84 -24.30
CA TRP A 1120 -13.20 28.42 -24.64
C TRP A 1120 -14.50 27.70 -24.27
N VAL A 1121 -14.99 27.94 -23.04
CA VAL A 1121 -16.22 27.38 -22.47
C VAL A 1121 -16.92 28.47 -21.66
N GLU A 1122 -18.24 28.53 -21.75
CA GLU A 1122 -19.09 29.42 -20.95
C GLU A 1122 -20.25 28.63 -20.34
N ILE A 1123 -20.59 28.94 -19.10
CA ILE A 1123 -21.59 28.23 -18.29
C ILE A 1123 -22.52 29.28 -17.69
N HIS A 1124 -23.83 29.15 -17.92
CA HIS A 1124 -24.86 30.00 -17.33
C HIS A 1124 -25.73 29.21 -16.36
N GLY A 1125 -26.00 29.79 -15.19
CA GLY A 1125 -26.88 29.19 -14.19
C GLY A 1125 -26.43 27.81 -13.72
N TYR A 1126 -25.12 27.62 -13.48
CA TYR A 1126 -24.60 26.49 -12.72
C TYR A 1126 -25.20 26.50 -11.32
N GLN A 1127 -25.89 25.42 -10.96
CA GLN A 1127 -26.51 25.23 -9.65
C GLN A 1127 -25.71 24.19 -8.86
N ALA A 1128 -25.33 24.54 -7.64
CA ALA A 1128 -24.64 23.63 -6.74
C ALA A 1128 -25.35 23.54 -5.37
N ILE A 1129 -25.41 22.33 -4.83
CA ILE A 1129 -26.10 22.00 -3.58
C ILE A 1129 -25.07 21.72 -2.47
N GLY A 1130 -25.30 22.24 -1.27
CA GLY A 1130 -24.42 22.01 -0.13
C GLY A 1130 -24.51 20.57 0.40
N GLN A 1131 -23.36 20.01 0.80
CA GLN A 1131 -23.28 18.81 1.65
C GLN A 1131 -23.53 19.15 3.12
#